data_AF-A0A945YEG7-F1
#
_entry.id   AF-A0A945YEG7-F1
#
_cell.length_a   1.000
_cell.length_b   1.000
_cell.length_c   1.000
_cell.angle_alpha   90.00
_cell.angle_beta   90.00
_cell.angle_gamma   90.00
#
_symmetry.space_group_name_H-M   'P 1'
#
loop_
_entity.id
_entity.type
_entity.pdbx_description
1 polymer ?
#
loop_
_entity_poly.entity_id
_entity_poly.type
_entity_poly.pdbx_seq_one_letter_code
_entity_poly.pdbx_strand_id
1 'polypeptide(L)'
;MKRRKFLRQSATAAAAWSLLPQLRAASSAGAPPAHPRLFLAAKSSPGLQSVDDFRNAIKAGGFLAEAWSELIAQADAEAKLPDLQVDSIVPDRPMSMVRDKNPDYYICYHAGARMNRFALAHLVTGKAVYLNAAKSQLNAFLDPDQWPDWIDQAHVRFGHPADLRTGMLSQDCAIAYDWLYDSLTESERAEIRAGIDRRGIQPFLTSVEQNAWWMEDLNNWVTVIAGGAAVAAMALQEHHPKAQFIIDIATERFNAYLETYGPDGEFNESVAYAGANRLPVGYFNAMRFATGGKIDRLGEWPFPEMCRWVMHGTLDDKKLIPFGDSWPERDVMTGYVAAVAAANQDPVLQDFFLRTRSDKHSHPMNLLFFDARVKPLPPTGREPLAIAFKAHGGMIVSRTSWDKPKTNCIVFAKSGREEQHEHNDVGVVGFNTLGERLVVDLGSPSGYPEDFFEGATRWKYYNASVKGHNTLCFGDREQRFPIRQRGEPIHSKEISGKLKHWWHEPGQGTAWSMELAPAYSGVKHFKRTVLHMWPGYILVLDDAEVEKKESISLRWHTINQAEPDAEGSFVVSKGAAAAVGRIINLADGDLQIERHQHGYAAPYNRDRTGTLLDVRNESFIEAKTNAKRCRFLTLFATGAATDFSGAQRWNQTPTGWTFYGPNGPVTARVDGSIVSLTAPQTGQSVSLDLA
;
A
#
# COMPACT_ATOMS: atom_id res chain seq x y z
N MET A 1 32.63 3.69 13.69
CA MET A 1 33.06 3.44 15.08
C MET A 1 33.40 4.81 15.66
N LYS A 2 32.69 5.51 16.54
CA LYS A 2 31.68 5.28 17.58
C LYS A 2 30.70 6.47 17.57
N ARG A 3 29.39 6.24 17.52
CA ARG A 3 28.30 7.14 18.00
C ARG A 3 26.97 6.46 17.68
N ARG A 4 26.47 5.63 18.60
CA ARG A 4 25.08 5.13 18.68
C ARG A 4 24.99 4.26 19.94
N LYS A 5 24.68 4.92 21.06
CA LYS A 5 24.15 4.28 22.27
C LYS A 5 23.47 5.34 23.12
N PHE A 6 22.19 5.57 22.85
CA PHE A 6 21.18 6.22 23.69
C PHE A 6 19.83 5.76 23.12
N LEU A 7 18.81 5.28 23.82
CA LEU A 7 18.58 4.86 25.21
C LEU A 7 17.39 3.88 25.09
N ARG A 8 17.51 2.65 25.59
CA ARG A 8 16.35 1.81 25.94
C ARG A 8 16.26 1.86 27.46
N GLN A 9 15.34 2.67 27.98
CA GLN A 9 14.82 2.50 29.34
C GLN A 9 13.48 3.23 29.43
N SER A 10 12.50 2.47 29.89
CA SER A 10 11.16 2.87 30.27
C SER A 10 11.19 4.07 31.21
N ALA A 11 10.58 5.18 30.77
CA ALA A 11 10.22 6.28 31.63
C ALA A 11 8.79 6.69 31.26
N THR A 12 7.90 6.58 32.23
CA THR A 12 6.50 7.01 32.22
C THR A 12 6.33 8.43 31.67
N ALA A 13 5.15 8.69 31.10
CA ALA A 13 4.67 9.96 30.53
C ALA A 13 5.20 11.27 31.15
N ALA A 14 5.50 11.33 32.44
CA ALA A 14 6.15 12.48 33.09
C ALA A 14 7.48 12.91 32.42
N ALA A 15 8.21 12.01 31.75
CA ALA A 15 9.45 12.34 31.04
C ALA A 15 9.21 13.12 29.73
N ALA A 16 8.12 12.84 29.00
CA ALA A 16 7.77 13.58 27.78
C ALA A 16 7.44 15.05 28.06
N TRP A 17 6.90 15.34 29.26
CA TRP A 17 6.60 16.71 29.71
C TRP A 17 7.84 17.48 30.20
N SER A 18 8.98 16.80 30.42
CA SER A 18 10.21 17.42 30.93
C SER A 18 11.21 17.87 29.84
N LEU A 19 10.97 17.54 28.57
CA LEU A 19 11.81 17.91 27.42
C LEU A 19 11.35 19.18 26.65
N LEU A 20 10.22 19.75 27.05
CA LEU A 20 9.67 21.02 26.53
C LEU A 20 10.65 22.22 26.49
N PRO A 21 11.71 22.34 27.33
CA PRO A 21 12.63 23.47 27.23
C PRO A 21 13.60 23.39 26.04
N GLN A 22 13.86 22.20 25.48
CA GLN A 22 14.83 22.06 24.37
C GLN A 22 14.17 22.18 22.97
N LEU A 23 12.86 21.96 22.87
CA LEU A 23 12.07 22.21 21.64
C LEU A 23 11.80 23.71 21.40
N ARG A 24 11.87 24.55 22.46
CA ARG A 24 11.80 26.01 22.34
C ARG A 24 12.92 26.64 21.50
N ALA A 25 14.02 25.93 21.27
CA ALA A 25 15.19 26.48 20.58
C ALA A 25 15.09 26.44 19.03
N ALA A 26 14.10 25.76 18.47
CA ALA A 26 13.84 25.76 17.01
C ALA A 26 12.66 26.66 16.59
N SER A 27 11.92 27.24 17.54
CA SER A 27 10.67 27.95 17.29
C SER A 27 10.80 29.48 17.23
N SER A 28 11.84 30.00 16.56
CA SER A 28 11.87 31.41 16.15
C SER A 28 11.33 31.63 14.73
N ALA A 29 10.50 30.71 14.23
CA ALA A 29 9.88 30.84 12.92
C ALA A 29 9.01 32.11 12.94
N GLY A 30 9.37 33.08 12.09
CA GLY A 30 8.59 34.31 11.92
C GLY A 30 7.14 34.03 11.54
N ALA A 31 6.32 35.08 11.47
CA ALA A 31 4.89 35.00 11.19
C ALA A 31 4.58 34.00 10.05
N PRO A 32 3.54 33.15 10.21
CA PRO A 32 3.19 32.18 9.18
C PRO A 32 2.79 32.90 7.87
N PRO A 33 2.83 32.20 6.72
CA PRO A 33 2.34 32.73 5.46
C PRO A 33 0.87 33.17 5.57
N ALA A 34 0.47 34.11 4.70
CA ALA A 34 -0.92 34.51 4.58
C ALA A 34 -1.80 33.35 4.08
N HIS A 35 -3.08 33.37 4.45
CA HIS A 35 -4.08 32.45 3.91
C HIS A 35 -4.33 32.69 2.40
N PRO A 36 -4.66 31.64 1.60
CA PRO A 36 -4.55 30.24 1.98
C PRO A 36 -3.09 29.81 2.15
N ARG A 37 -2.86 28.97 3.16
CA ARG A 37 -1.55 28.41 3.50
C ARG A 37 -1.57 26.89 3.67
N LEU A 38 -2.68 26.22 3.39
CA LEU A 38 -2.78 24.76 3.35
C LEU A 38 -3.02 24.29 1.92
N PHE A 39 -2.06 23.51 1.38
CA PHE A 39 -2.08 22.88 0.04
C PHE A 39 -2.12 23.79 -1.18
N LEU A 40 -2.49 25.07 -1.03
CA LEU A 40 -2.27 26.15 -1.97
C LEU A 40 -1.70 27.34 -1.22
N ALA A 41 -0.78 28.06 -1.86
CA ALA A 41 -0.22 29.28 -1.31
C ALA A 41 -0.97 30.52 -1.81
N ALA A 42 -1.08 31.54 -0.96
CA ALA A 42 -1.60 32.85 -1.35
C ALA A 42 -0.75 33.53 -2.45
N LYS A 43 0.55 33.25 -2.50
CA LYS A 43 1.48 33.79 -3.50
C LYS A 43 2.34 32.68 -4.10
N SER A 44 2.65 32.83 -5.38
CA SER A 44 3.53 31.88 -6.07
C SER A 44 4.94 31.91 -5.47
N SER A 45 5.55 30.74 -5.34
CA SER A 45 6.95 30.59 -4.96
C SER A 45 7.53 29.31 -5.58
N PRO A 46 8.86 29.19 -5.70
CA PRO A 46 9.48 27.95 -6.13
C PRO A 46 9.06 26.78 -5.23
N GLY A 47 8.52 25.71 -5.83
CA GLY A 47 8.11 24.50 -5.12
C GLY A 47 6.68 24.50 -4.55
N LEU A 48 6.07 25.66 -4.28
CA LEU A 48 4.67 25.75 -3.83
C LEU A 48 3.77 26.28 -4.94
N GLN A 49 2.64 25.63 -5.15
CA GLN A 49 1.65 26.09 -6.12
C GLN A 49 0.74 27.15 -5.48
N SER A 50 0.59 28.30 -6.11
CA SER A 50 -0.40 29.29 -5.68
C SER A 50 -1.77 29.04 -6.27
N VAL A 51 -2.79 29.72 -5.73
CA VAL A 51 -4.15 29.73 -6.33
C VAL A 51 -4.10 30.17 -7.80
N ASP A 52 -3.26 31.16 -8.14
CA ASP A 52 -3.13 31.64 -9.52
C ASP A 52 -2.38 30.64 -10.42
N ASP A 53 -1.35 29.96 -9.90
CA ASP A 53 -0.69 28.87 -10.62
C ASP A 53 -1.68 27.74 -10.92
N PHE A 54 -2.52 27.39 -9.94
CA PHE A 54 -3.56 26.37 -10.10
C PHE A 54 -4.62 26.79 -11.15
N ARG A 55 -5.12 28.04 -11.09
CA ARG A 55 -6.02 28.61 -12.11
C ARG A 55 -5.41 28.57 -13.52
N ASN A 56 -4.13 28.94 -13.64
CA ASN A 56 -3.44 28.94 -14.92
C ASN A 56 -3.25 27.51 -15.45
N ALA A 57 -2.94 26.56 -14.57
CA ALA A 57 -2.80 25.16 -14.94
C ALA A 57 -4.13 24.53 -15.40
N ILE A 58 -5.26 24.87 -14.75
CA ILE A 58 -6.60 24.48 -15.22
C ILE A 58 -6.86 25.02 -16.64
N LYS A 59 -6.56 26.30 -16.88
CA LYS A 59 -6.74 26.91 -18.21
C LYS A 59 -5.85 26.30 -19.28
N ALA A 60 -4.65 25.85 -18.91
CA ALA A 60 -3.68 25.25 -19.82
C ALA A 60 -4.08 23.86 -20.32
N GLY A 61 -5.05 23.20 -19.68
CA GLY A 61 -5.57 21.89 -20.11
C GLY A 61 -4.90 20.69 -19.41
N GLY A 62 -5.13 19.50 -19.97
CA GLY A 62 -4.63 18.23 -19.43
C GLY A 62 -5.35 17.79 -18.16
N PHE A 63 -4.66 17.00 -17.34
CA PHE A 63 -5.22 16.35 -16.15
C PHE A 63 -5.97 17.32 -15.22
N LEU A 64 -5.39 18.48 -14.89
CA LEU A 64 -6.05 19.42 -13.97
C LEU A 64 -7.33 20.00 -14.54
N ALA A 65 -7.41 20.24 -15.86
CA ALA A 65 -8.64 20.74 -16.49
C ALA A 65 -9.75 19.70 -16.46
N GLU A 66 -9.43 18.44 -16.76
CA GLU A 66 -10.36 17.30 -16.70
C GLU A 66 -10.89 17.11 -15.28
N ALA A 67 -9.98 16.98 -14.32
CA ALA A 67 -10.32 16.79 -12.91
C ALA A 67 -11.10 17.98 -12.34
N TRP A 68 -10.75 19.21 -12.73
CA TRP A 68 -11.48 20.42 -12.34
C TRP A 68 -12.91 20.44 -12.89
N SER A 69 -13.09 20.03 -14.14
CA SER A 69 -14.42 19.95 -14.76
C SER A 69 -15.32 18.95 -14.02
N GLU A 70 -14.80 17.76 -13.71
CA GLU A 70 -15.52 16.77 -12.88
C GLU A 70 -15.87 17.32 -11.50
N LEU A 71 -14.91 17.99 -10.85
CA LEU A 71 -15.10 18.58 -9.53
C LEU A 71 -16.21 19.64 -9.54
N ILE A 72 -16.20 20.56 -10.51
CA ILE A 72 -17.21 21.62 -10.63
C ILE A 72 -18.58 21.03 -10.98
N ALA A 73 -18.64 20.04 -11.89
CA ALA A 73 -19.89 19.37 -12.22
C ALA A 73 -20.52 18.69 -10.99
N GLN A 74 -19.70 18.02 -10.17
CA GLN A 74 -20.17 17.44 -8.92
C GLN A 74 -20.59 18.51 -7.89
N ALA A 75 -19.83 19.60 -7.76
CA ALA A 75 -20.20 20.71 -6.89
C ALA A 75 -21.54 21.33 -7.31
N ASP A 76 -21.75 21.59 -8.60
CA ASP A 76 -23.00 22.16 -9.13
C ASP A 76 -24.21 21.23 -8.90
N ALA A 77 -24.01 19.92 -8.92
CA ALA A 77 -25.04 18.95 -8.59
C ALA A 77 -25.36 18.95 -7.08
N GLU A 78 -24.34 18.90 -6.23
CA GLU A 78 -24.48 18.81 -4.78
C GLU A 78 -24.92 20.12 -4.11
N ALA A 79 -24.67 21.27 -4.72
CA ALA A 79 -25.10 22.57 -4.22
C ALA A 79 -26.64 22.72 -4.22
N LYS A 80 -27.35 21.82 -4.92
CA LYS A 80 -28.82 21.74 -4.96
C LYS A 80 -29.40 20.81 -3.90
N LEU A 81 -28.53 20.10 -3.16
CA LEU A 81 -28.90 19.14 -2.14
C LEU A 81 -28.71 19.75 -0.75
N PRO A 82 -29.46 19.29 0.27
CA PRO A 82 -29.21 19.69 1.65
C PRO A 82 -27.81 19.26 2.11
N ASP A 83 -27.35 19.86 3.20
CA ASP A 83 -26.10 19.44 3.83
C ASP A 83 -26.18 17.99 4.30
N LEU A 84 -25.03 17.32 4.22
CA LEU A 84 -24.90 15.98 4.75
C LEU A 84 -24.87 16.06 6.27
N GLN A 85 -25.89 15.48 6.88
CA GLN A 85 -26.07 15.31 8.31
C GLN A 85 -25.49 13.98 8.77
N VAL A 86 -25.27 13.82 10.07
CA VAL A 86 -24.71 12.58 10.64
C VAL A 86 -25.55 11.33 10.30
N ASP A 87 -26.84 11.48 10.00
CA ASP A 87 -27.78 10.43 9.60
C ASP A 87 -28.06 10.39 8.08
N SER A 88 -27.27 11.10 7.26
CA SER A 88 -27.45 11.07 5.81
C SER A 88 -27.01 9.75 5.18
N ILE A 89 -27.76 9.30 4.19
CA ILE A 89 -27.41 8.11 3.41
C ILE A 89 -26.38 8.51 2.36
N VAL A 90 -25.23 7.83 2.37
CA VAL A 90 -24.12 8.02 1.41
C VAL A 90 -23.66 6.65 0.88
N PRO A 91 -22.95 6.60 -0.26
CA PRO A 91 -22.48 5.35 -0.83
C PRO A 91 -21.75 4.45 0.18
N ASP A 92 -21.99 3.15 0.10
CA ASP A 92 -21.37 2.08 0.90
C ASP A 92 -21.56 2.17 2.43
N ARG A 93 -22.33 3.15 2.92
CA ARG A 93 -22.62 3.31 4.35
C ARG A 93 -23.69 2.30 4.82
N PRO A 94 -23.39 1.47 5.84
CA PRO A 94 -24.38 0.54 6.39
C PRO A 94 -25.58 1.28 7.01
N MET A 95 -26.80 0.80 6.76
CA MET A 95 -28.04 1.40 7.29
C MET A 95 -28.13 1.41 8.83
N SER A 96 -27.40 0.52 9.51
CA SER A 96 -27.26 0.56 10.97
C SER A 96 -26.62 1.87 11.42
N MET A 97 -25.54 2.30 10.76
CA MET A 97 -24.83 3.54 11.09
C MET A 97 -25.70 4.78 10.87
N VAL A 98 -26.51 4.77 9.81
CA VAL A 98 -27.50 5.82 9.51
C VAL A 98 -28.52 5.94 10.64
N ARG A 99 -29.17 4.83 11.02
CA ARG A 99 -30.21 4.80 12.06
C ARG A 99 -29.68 5.23 13.41
N ASP A 100 -28.47 4.78 13.75
CA ASP A 100 -27.87 5.00 15.07
C ASP A 100 -27.15 6.37 15.14
N LYS A 101 -27.23 7.18 14.06
CA LYS A 101 -26.57 8.49 13.94
C LYS A 101 -25.08 8.43 14.27
N ASN A 102 -24.42 7.33 13.93
CA ASN A 102 -22.99 7.15 14.20
C ASN A 102 -22.17 7.99 13.20
N PRO A 103 -21.25 8.87 13.62
CA PRO A 103 -20.33 9.55 12.70
C PRO A 103 -19.24 8.59 12.20
N ASP A 104 -19.64 7.54 11.48
CA ASP A 104 -18.74 6.53 10.94
C ASP A 104 -17.87 7.08 9.78
N TYR A 105 -16.93 6.24 9.32
CA TYR A 105 -16.00 6.62 8.25
C TYR A 105 -16.69 7.18 7.01
N TYR A 106 -17.76 6.54 6.52
CA TYR A 106 -18.36 6.88 5.23
C TYR A 106 -18.96 8.28 5.28
N ILE A 107 -19.77 8.58 6.29
CA ILE A 107 -20.44 9.89 6.37
C ILE A 107 -19.44 11.02 6.58
N CYS A 108 -18.46 10.85 7.46
CA CYS A 108 -17.45 11.88 7.69
C CYS A 108 -16.61 12.10 6.42
N TYR A 109 -16.24 11.04 5.69
CA TYR A 109 -15.46 11.15 4.45
C TYR A 109 -16.24 11.90 3.37
N HIS A 110 -17.50 11.52 3.13
CA HIS A 110 -18.33 12.15 2.11
C HIS A 110 -18.67 13.62 2.44
N ALA A 111 -19.02 13.91 3.70
CA ALA A 111 -19.35 15.27 4.13
C ALA A 111 -18.11 16.19 4.13
N GLY A 112 -16.95 15.71 4.60
CA GLY A 112 -15.69 16.45 4.55
C GLY A 112 -15.22 16.74 3.12
N ALA A 113 -15.27 15.73 2.24
CA ALA A 113 -14.94 15.89 0.83
C ALA A 113 -15.89 16.86 0.10
N ARG A 114 -17.20 16.82 0.39
CA ARG A 114 -18.21 17.76 -0.14
C ARG A 114 -17.90 19.20 0.29
N MET A 115 -17.63 19.42 1.59
CA MET A 115 -17.28 20.74 2.11
C MET A 115 -16.01 21.30 1.44
N ASN A 116 -14.94 20.51 1.41
CA ASN A 116 -13.67 20.93 0.80
C ASN A 116 -13.79 21.14 -0.71
N ARG A 117 -14.65 20.39 -1.39
CA ARG A 117 -14.99 20.62 -2.80
C ARG A 117 -15.58 22.01 -3.01
N PHE A 118 -16.55 22.41 -2.20
CA PHE A 118 -17.13 23.75 -2.28
C PHE A 118 -16.15 24.85 -1.90
N ALA A 119 -15.36 24.65 -0.84
CA ALA A 119 -14.36 25.62 -0.43
C ALA A 119 -13.34 25.87 -1.55
N LEU A 120 -12.84 24.80 -2.19
CA LEU A 120 -11.93 24.91 -3.34
C LEU A 120 -12.61 25.55 -4.55
N ALA A 121 -13.83 25.12 -4.88
CA ALA A 121 -14.61 25.69 -5.98
C ALA A 121 -14.82 27.20 -5.79
N HIS A 122 -15.10 27.64 -4.56
CA HIS A 122 -15.18 29.06 -4.23
C HIS A 122 -13.83 29.76 -4.37
N LEU A 123 -12.76 29.22 -3.75
CA LEU A 123 -11.42 29.80 -3.79
C LEU A 123 -10.94 30.06 -5.22
N VAL A 124 -11.22 29.15 -6.15
CA VAL A 124 -10.77 29.26 -7.54
C VAL A 124 -11.70 30.15 -8.38
N THR A 125 -13.02 30.09 -8.19
CA THR A 125 -14.01 30.75 -9.07
C THR A 125 -14.61 32.05 -8.54
N GLY A 126 -14.54 32.29 -7.23
CA GLY A 126 -15.21 33.40 -6.55
C GLY A 126 -16.74 33.29 -6.46
N LYS A 127 -17.35 32.19 -6.92
CA LYS A 127 -18.82 32.05 -6.94
C LYS A 127 -19.40 31.93 -5.53
N ALA A 128 -20.42 32.73 -5.22
CA ALA A 128 -21.06 32.79 -3.91
C ALA A 128 -21.85 31.51 -3.54
N VAL A 129 -22.39 30.78 -4.53
CA VAL A 129 -23.13 29.54 -4.29
C VAL A 129 -22.26 28.50 -3.57
N TYR A 130 -20.97 28.39 -3.95
CA TYR A 130 -20.04 27.47 -3.31
C TYR A 130 -19.60 27.97 -1.93
N LEU A 131 -19.40 29.29 -1.75
CA LEU A 131 -19.14 29.87 -0.44
C LEU A 131 -20.23 29.52 0.56
N ASN A 132 -21.49 29.73 0.16
CA ASN A 132 -22.65 29.46 1.02
C ASN A 132 -22.76 27.97 1.35
N ALA A 133 -22.57 27.08 0.37
CA ALA A 133 -22.62 25.64 0.58
C ALA A 133 -21.47 25.15 1.49
N ALA A 134 -20.25 25.65 1.31
CA ALA A 134 -19.11 25.31 2.17
C ALA A 134 -19.34 25.78 3.61
N LYS A 135 -19.81 27.02 3.80
CA LYS A 135 -20.12 27.58 5.13
C LYS A 135 -21.23 26.82 5.83
N SER A 136 -22.30 26.47 5.10
CA SER A 136 -23.42 25.72 5.66
C SER A 136 -22.99 24.35 6.19
N GLN A 137 -22.27 23.57 5.37
CA GLN A 137 -21.75 22.27 5.77
C GLN A 137 -20.71 22.37 6.92
N LEU A 138 -19.84 23.37 6.90
CA LEU A 138 -18.87 23.63 7.97
C LEU A 138 -19.57 23.93 9.28
N ASN A 139 -20.57 24.82 9.28
CA ASN A 139 -21.34 25.15 10.46
C ASN A 139 -22.11 23.94 11.00
N ALA A 140 -22.65 23.09 10.13
CA ALA A 140 -23.31 21.85 10.53
C ALA A 140 -22.37 20.94 11.33
N PHE A 141 -21.10 20.78 10.91
CA PHE A 141 -20.12 19.99 11.66
C PHE A 141 -19.82 20.54 13.06
N LEU A 142 -19.87 21.87 13.21
CA LEU A 142 -19.54 22.57 14.47
C LEU A 142 -20.73 22.64 15.44
N ASP A 143 -21.94 22.40 14.93
CA ASP A 143 -23.20 22.43 15.66
C ASP A 143 -23.49 21.08 16.34
N PRO A 144 -23.52 21.01 17.68
CA PRO A 144 -23.81 19.77 18.41
C PRO A 144 -25.22 19.22 18.19
N ASP A 145 -26.19 20.04 17.75
CA ASP A 145 -27.56 19.55 17.50
C ASP A 145 -27.64 18.79 16.17
N GLN A 146 -26.78 19.14 15.21
CA GLN A 146 -26.68 18.48 13.90
C GLN A 146 -25.68 17.33 13.92
N TRP A 147 -24.54 17.54 14.57
CA TRP A 147 -23.47 16.56 14.74
C TRP A 147 -23.15 16.43 16.24
N PRO A 148 -23.76 15.46 16.95
CA PRO A 148 -23.61 15.32 18.40
C PRO A 148 -22.17 15.19 18.86
N ASP A 149 -21.38 14.35 18.19
CA ASP A 149 -19.96 14.18 18.42
C ASP A 149 -19.20 13.93 17.10
N TRP A 150 -17.87 13.90 17.18
CA TRP A 150 -16.99 13.49 16.09
C TRP A 150 -16.27 12.19 16.47
N ILE A 151 -16.95 11.26 17.14
CA ILE A 151 -16.36 10.00 17.62
C ILE A 151 -17.18 8.84 17.08
N ASP A 152 -16.52 7.91 16.37
CA ASP A 152 -17.20 6.68 15.97
C ASP A 152 -17.63 5.92 17.24
N GLN A 153 -18.90 5.54 17.32
CA GLN A 153 -19.46 4.85 18.48
C GLN A 153 -18.74 3.52 18.76
N ALA A 154 -18.12 2.90 17.74
CA ALA A 154 -17.26 1.72 17.93
C ALA A 154 -15.97 2.03 18.71
N HIS A 155 -15.56 3.28 18.81
CA HIS A 155 -14.31 3.72 19.44
C HIS A 155 -14.50 4.28 20.86
N VAL A 156 -15.73 4.59 21.27
CA VAL A 156 -16.04 5.06 22.64
C VAL A 156 -15.49 4.11 23.70
N ARG A 157 -15.47 2.80 23.41
CA ARG A 157 -14.88 1.75 24.26
C ARG A 157 -13.40 1.97 24.62
N PHE A 158 -12.67 2.77 23.85
CA PHE A 158 -11.26 3.07 24.11
C PHE A 158 -11.06 4.18 25.15
N GLY A 159 -12.14 4.85 25.59
CA GLY A 159 -12.11 5.77 26.73
C GLY A 159 -11.38 7.09 26.47
N HIS A 160 -11.16 7.48 25.20
CA HIS A 160 -10.53 8.73 24.82
C HIS A 160 -11.50 9.61 24.02
N PRO A 161 -11.52 10.94 24.25
CA PRO A 161 -12.45 11.83 23.57
C PRO A 161 -12.04 12.18 22.12
N ALA A 162 -10.87 11.75 21.65
CA ALA A 162 -10.47 11.88 20.25
C ALA A 162 -10.24 10.51 19.59
N ASP A 163 -10.77 10.37 18.38
CA ASP A 163 -10.61 9.19 17.54
C ASP A 163 -10.28 9.56 16.08
N LEU A 164 -10.27 8.55 15.21
CA LEU A 164 -10.01 8.72 13.78
C LEU A 164 -10.96 9.73 13.10
N ARG A 165 -12.22 9.83 13.53
CA ARG A 165 -13.20 10.78 12.96
C ARG A 165 -12.89 12.19 13.43
N THR A 166 -12.52 12.35 14.70
CA THR A 166 -12.09 13.62 15.28
C THR A 166 -10.92 14.21 14.50
N GLY A 167 -9.88 13.40 14.24
CA GLY A 167 -8.73 13.83 13.43
C GLY A 167 -9.11 14.23 12.01
N MET A 168 -9.90 13.39 11.33
CA MET A 168 -10.30 13.63 9.94
C MET A 168 -11.13 14.92 9.79
N LEU A 169 -12.16 15.11 10.62
CA LEU A 169 -13.01 16.31 10.56
C LEU A 169 -12.26 17.56 11.02
N SER A 170 -11.31 17.45 11.96
CA SER A 170 -10.43 18.57 12.32
C SER A 170 -9.61 19.05 11.13
N GLN A 171 -9.03 18.11 10.38
CA GLN A 171 -8.28 18.41 9.15
C GLN A 171 -9.19 19.06 8.10
N ASP A 172 -10.34 18.47 7.83
CA ASP A 172 -11.24 18.96 6.78
C ASP A 172 -11.77 20.36 7.11
N CYS A 173 -12.21 20.61 8.34
CA CYS A 173 -12.70 21.92 8.76
C CYS A 173 -11.59 22.99 8.71
N ALA A 174 -10.36 22.63 9.07
CA ALA A 174 -9.23 23.54 9.00
C ALA A 174 -8.85 23.93 7.57
N ILE A 175 -8.91 22.99 6.62
CA ILE A 175 -8.68 23.25 5.20
C ILE A 175 -9.76 24.19 4.65
N ALA A 176 -11.04 23.92 4.95
CA ALA A 176 -12.14 24.79 4.53
C ALA A 176 -11.99 26.20 5.13
N TYR A 177 -11.67 26.32 6.42
CA TYR A 177 -11.39 27.62 7.06
C TYR A 177 -10.25 28.38 6.37
N ASP A 178 -9.13 27.71 6.08
CA ASP A 178 -7.97 28.29 5.41
C ASP A 178 -8.31 28.84 4.02
N TRP A 179 -9.06 28.08 3.22
CA TRP A 179 -9.44 28.48 1.86
C TRP A 179 -10.55 29.53 1.81
N LEU A 180 -11.41 29.59 2.82
CA LEU A 180 -12.48 30.58 2.91
C LEU A 180 -12.06 31.87 3.65
N TYR A 181 -10.87 31.90 4.25
CA TYR A 181 -10.44 32.91 5.23
C TYR A 181 -10.75 34.37 4.83
N ASP A 182 -10.38 34.76 3.60
CA ASP A 182 -10.56 36.12 3.07
C ASP A 182 -12.03 36.46 2.74
N SER A 183 -12.88 35.45 2.57
CA SER A 183 -14.30 35.60 2.26
C SER A 183 -15.20 35.49 3.50
N LEU A 184 -14.62 35.20 4.67
CA LEU A 184 -15.30 35.18 5.95
C LEU A 184 -15.21 36.55 6.61
N THR A 185 -16.26 36.94 7.35
CA THR A 185 -16.19 38.06 8.29
C THR A 185 -15.37 37.67 9.52
N GLU A 186 -14.93 38.64 10.31
CA GLU A 186 -14.20 38.33 11.55
C GLU A 186 -15.06 37.56 12.56
N SER A 187 -16.36 37.83 12.63
CA SER A 187 -17.29 37.07 13.49
C SER A 187 -17.34 35.61 13.07
N GLU A 188 -17.52 35.35 11.77
CA GLU A 188 -17.54 33.98 11.23
C GLU A 188 -16.20 33.27 11.45
N ARG A 189 -15.08 33.97 11.24
CA ARG A 189 -13.77 33.40 11.56
C ARG A 189 -13.67 33.05 13.04
N ALA A 190 -14.06 33.95 13.95
CA ALA A 190 -14.02 33.70 15.39
C ALA A 190 -14.87 32.49 15.80
N GLU A 191 -16.09 32.37 15.27
CA GLU A 191 -17.01 31.24 15.52
C GLU A 191 -16.42 29.92 15.01
N ILE A 192 -15.89 29.90 13.79
CA ILE A 192 -15.27 28.71 13.21
C ILE A 192 -14.02 28.29 14.02
N ARG A 193 -13.16 29.24 14.38
CA ARG A 193 -11.98 28.97 15.22
C ARG A 193 -12.37 28.34 16.56
N ALA A 194 -13.37 28.91 17.23
CA ALA A 194 -13.87 28.38 18.51
C ALA A 194 -14.52 27.00 18.35
N GLY A 195 -15.23 26.76 17.25
CA GLY A 195 -15.81 25.47 16.93
C GLY A 195 -14.77 24.38 16.70
N ILE A 196 -13.76 24.64 15.86
CA ILE A 196 -12.65 23.71 15.59
C ILE A 196 -11.89 23.42 16.89
N ASP A 197 -11.64 24.43 17.73
CA ASP A 197 -10.99 24.24 19.02
C ASP A 197 -11.80 23.30 19.93
N ARG A 198 -13.09 23.63 20.14
CA ARG A 198 -14.00 22.86 20.99
C ARG A 198 -14.17 21.40 20.53
N ARG A 199 -14.31 21.17 19.22
CA ARG A 199 -14.73 19.88 18.64
C ARG A 199 -13.56 18.98 18.27
N GLY A 200 -12.40 19.55 17.95
CA GLY A 200 -11.22 18.83 17.49
C GLY A 200 -10.02 18.94 18.44
N ILE A 201 -9.58 20.16 18.72
CA ILE A 201 -8.32 20.40 19.44
C ILE A 201 -8.43 20.04 20.92
N GLN A 202 -9.47 20.46 21.64
CA GLN A 202 -9.62 20.15 23.06
C GLN A 202 -9.76 18.63 23.33
N PRO A 203 -10.55 17.85 22.56
CA PRO A 203 -10.56 16.40 22.68
C PRO A 203 -9.20 15.75 22.41
N PHE A 204 -8.45 16.24 21.41
CA PHE A 204 -7.09 15.77 21.14
C PHE A 204 -6.18 16.02 22.35
N LEU A 205 -6.14 17.25 22.85
CA LEU A 205 -5.30 17.62 24.00
C LEU A 205 -5.67 16.83 25.26
N THR A 206 -6.96 16.61 25.50
CA THR A 206 -7.44 15.78 26.62
C THR A 206 -6.95 14.34 26.46
N SER A 207 -6.98 13.79 25.25
CA SER A 207 -6.47 12.44 24.99
C SER A 207 -4.96 12.33 25.18
N VAL A 208 -4.20 13.37 24.82
CA VAL A 208 -2.75 13.46 25.10
C VAL A 208 -2.49 13.49 26.61
N GLU A 209 -3.25 14.28 27.37
CA GLU A 209 -3.15 14.35 28.84
C GLU A 209 -3.52 13.01 29.51
N GLN A 210 -4.43 12.25 28.91
CA GLN A 210 -4.82 10.91 29.33
C GLN A 210 -3.84 9.80 28.89
N ASN A 211 -2.73 10.14 28.21
CA ASN A 211 -1.78 9.19 27.66
C ASN A 211 -2.44 8.18 26.73
N ALA A 212 -3.24 8.66 25.79
CA ALA A 212 -3.94 7.80 24.86
C ALA A 212 -2.98 6.83 24.16
N TRP A 213 -3.33 5.54 24.14
CA TRP A 213 -2.46 4.47 23.65
C TRP A 213 -1.98 4.71 22.20
N TRP A 214 -2.81 5.34 21.38
CA TRP A 214 -2.49 5.66 19.99
C TRP A 214 -1.45 6.78 19.85
N MET A 215 -1.13 7.50 20.93
CA MET A 215 0.04 8.36 20.94
C MET A 215 1.32 7.56 20.93
N GLU A 216 1.34 6.33 21.47
CA GLU A 216 2.54 5.49 21.55
C GLU A 216 2.63 4.43 20.46
N ASP A 217 1.49 3.87 20.04
CA ASP A 217 1.44 2.87 18.98
C ASP A 217 1.63 3.53 17.61
N LEU A 218 2.74 3.23 16.92
CA LEU A 218 3.09 3.74 15.59
C LEU A 218 2.27 3.05 14.48
N ASN A 219 0.96 3.29 14.49
CA ASN A 219 0.02 2.80 13.48
C ASN A 219 -0.81 3.95 12.89
N ASN A 220 -1.83 3.63 12.10
CA ASN A 220 -2.66 4.64 11.45
C ASN A 220 -3.41 5.58 12.42
N TRP A 221 -3.64 5.20 13.69
CA TRP A 221 -4.32 6.07 14.64
C TRP A 221 -3.52 7.32 14.97
N VAL A 222 -2.21 7.21 15.21
CA VAL A 222 -1.38 8.39 15.49
C VAL A 222 -1.37 9.35 14.29
N THR A 223 -1.28 8.81 13.07
CA THR A 223 -1.16 9.63 11.86
C THR A 223 -2.49 10.31 11.48
N VAL A 224 -3.65 9.70 11.77
CA VAL A 224 -4.94 10.35 11.54
C VAL A 224 -5.24 11.39 12.62
N ILE A 225 -5.10 11.02 13.89
CA ILE A 225 -5.57 11.85 15.01
C ILE A 225 -4.64 13.04 15.24
N ALA A 226 -3.35 12.78 15.48
CA ALA A 226 -2.37 13.83 15.70
C ALA A 226 -2.14 14.64 14.41
N GLY A 227 -2.16 14.00 13.23
CA GLY A 227 -2.04 14.68 11.95
C GLY A 227 -3.15 15.69 11.71
N GLY A 228 -4.40 15.29 11.92
CA GLY A 228 -5.55 16.19 11.74
C GLY A 228 -5.58 17.34 12.73
N ALA A 229 -5.27 17.07 14.01
CA ALA A 229 -5.14 18.12 15.03
C ALA A 229 -4.01 19.11 14.69
N ALA A 230 -2.89 18.63 14.16
CA ALA A 230 -1.78 19.49 13.77
C ALA A 230 -2.04 20.30 12.50
N VAL A 231 -2.76 19.77 11.50
CA VAL A 231 -3.24 20.58 10.36
C VAL A 231 -4.19 21.68 10.83
N ALA A 232 -5.08 21.39 11.78
CA ALA A 232 -5.91 22.41 12.42
C ALA A 232 -5.07 23.46 13.15
N ALA A 233 -4.06 23.04 13.91
CA ALA A 233 -3.13 23.95 14.56
C ALA A 233 -2.35 24.84 13.57
N MET A 234 -1.97 24.33 12.39
CA MET A 234 -1.32 25.12 11.33
C MET A 234 -2.26 26.20 10.76
N ALA A 235 -3.53 25.87 10.53
CA ALA A 235 -4.53 26.87 10.11
C ALA A 235 -4.72 27.96 11.17
N LEU A 236 -4.69 27.58 12.45
CA LEU A 236 -4.98 28.45 13.61
C LEU A 236 -3.74 29.02 14.30
N GLN A 237 -2.55 28.95 13.69
CA GLN A 237 -1.27 29.19 14.37
C GLN A 237 -1.17 30.56 15.05
N GLU A 238 -1.77 31.60 14.45
CA GLU A 238 -1.77 32.98 14.99
C GLU A 238 -2.83 33.21 16.09
N HIS A 239 -3.74 32.25 16.29
CA HIS A 239 -4.95 32.43 17.10
C HIS A 239 -5.13 31.40 18.20
N HIS A 240 -4.32 30.34 18.24
CA HIS A 240 -4.44 29.29 19.23
C HIS A 240 -3.15 29.11 20.06
N PRO A 241 -3.20 29.28 21.40
CA PRO A 241 -2.00 29.34 22.24
C PRO A 241 -1.20 28.02 22.31
N LYS A 242 -1.84 26.88 22.07
CA LYS A 242 -1.17 25.57 22.00
C LYS A 242 -0.87 25.11 20.56
N ALA A 243 -1.06 25.96 19.54
CA ALA A 243 -0.86 25.54 18.15
C ALA A 243 0.52 24.94 17.90
N GLN A 244 1.58 25.62 18.30
CA GLN A 244 2.94 25.13 18.11
C GLN A 244 3.19 23.81 18.85
N PHE A 245 2.70 23.69 20.09
CA PHE A 245 2.81 22.46 20.89
C PHE A 245 2.17 21.25 20.18
N ILE A 246 0.98 21.43 19.59
CA ILE A 246 0.29 20.37 18.85
C ILE A 246 1.10 19.97 17.61
N ILE A 247 1.62 20.96 16.86
CA ILE A 247 2.45 20.74 15.69
C ILE A 247 3.73 19.97 16.06
N ASP A 248 4.39 20.34 17.16
CA ASP A 248 5.64 19.74 17.59
C ASP A 248 5.43 18.27 17.99
N ILE A 249 4.42 17.98 18.81
CA ILE A 249 4.09 16.61 19.24
C ILE A 249 3.70 15.74 18.05
N ALA A 250 2.86 16.24 17.14
CA ALA A 250 2.53 15.49 15.93
C ALA A 250 3.80 15.22 15.11
N THR A 251 4.61 16.24 14.84
CA THR A 251 5.85 16.08 14.05
C THR A 251 6.80 15.04 14.67
N GLU A 252 6.96 15.05 15.99
CA GLU A 252 7.74 14.03 16.70
C GLU A 252 7.21 12.62 16.44
N ARG A 253 5.89 12.41 16.60
CA ARG A 253 5.28 11.09 16.38
C ARG A 253 5.31 10.66 14.91
N PHE A 254 5.14 11.58 13.96
CA PHE A 254 5.30 11.28 12.54
C PHE A 254 6.74 10.90 12.21
N ASN A 255 7.73 11.59 12.76
CA ASN A 255 9.14 11.21 12.56
C ASN A 255 9.42 9.82 13.13
N ALA A 256 8.93 9.50 14.34
CA ALA A 256 9.04 8.16 14.91
C ALA A 256 8.33 7.09 14.04
N TYR A 257 7.16 7.41 13.48
CA TYR A 257 6.46 6.54 12.53
C TYR A 257 7.30 6.28 11.27
N LEU A 258 7.97 7.30 10.73
CA LEU A 258 8.85 7.16 9.57
C LEU A 258 10.11 6.31 9.86
N GLU A 259 10.53 6.16 11.12
CA GLU A 259 11.64 5.25 11.47
C GLU A 259 11.30 3.77 11.26
N THR A 260 10.02 3.43 11.09
CA THR A 260 9.59 2.06 10.76
C THR A 260 9.87 1.69 9.29
N TYR A 261 10.17 2.66 8.42
CA TYR A 261 10.40 2.41 7.00
C TYR A 261 11.77 1.75 6.77
N GLY A 262 11.82 0.91 5.74
CA GLY A 262 13.08 0.37 5.24
C GLY A 262 13.96 1.44 4.58
N PRO A 263 15.25 1.16 4.43
CA PRO A 263 16.22 2.12 3.88
C PRO A 263 15.88 2.56 2.45
N ASP A 264 15.22 1.72 1.67
CA ASP A 264 14.79 2.01 0.29
C ASP A 264 13.30 2.41 0.25
N GLY A 265 12.78 2.95 1.35
CA GLY A 265 11.42 3.44 1.49
C GLY A 265 10.36 2.36 1.67
N GLU A 266 10.78 1.12 1.96
CA GLU A 266 9.86 0.01 2.16
C GLU A 266 8.95 0.27 3.35
N PHE A 267 7.64 0.23 3.13
CA PHE A 267 6.68 0.36 4.24
C PHE A 267 6.71 -0.90 5.11
N ASN A 268 6.50 -0.76 6.43
CA ASN A 268 6.50 -1.88 7.37
C ASN A 268 5.25 -2.79 7.27
N GLU A 269 4.38 -2.48 6.32
CA GLU A 269 3.23 -3.25 5.86
C GLU A 269 3.38 -3.65 4.39
N SER A 270 2.50 -4.52 3.89
CA SER A 270 2.58 -5.01 2.53
C SER A 270 2.43 -3.87 1.50
N VAL A 271 3.00 -4.08 0.31
CA VAL A 271 2.89 -3.08 -0.77
C VAL A 271 1.46 -2.81 -1.18
N ALA A 272 0.57 -3.81 -1.06
CA ALA A 272 -0.86 -3.64 -1.31
C ALA A 272 -1.55 -2.70 -0.30
N TYR A 273 -0.97 -2.52 0.88
CA TYR A 273 -1.45 -1.59 1.89
C TYR A 273 -0.79 -0.20 1.83
N ALA A 274 0.07 0.05 0.83
CA ALA A 274 0.79 1.33 0.68
C ALA A 274 -0.12 2.56 0.52
N GLY A 275 -1.42 2.40 0.30
CA GLY A 275 -2.39 3.50 0.36
C GLY A 275 -2.39 4.27 1.70
N ALA A 276 -1.94 3.66 2.79
CA ALA A 276 -1.79 4.31 4.10
C ALA A 276 -0.75 5.46 4.08
N ASN A 277 0.23 5.44 3.16
CA ASN A 277 1.24 6.49 3.00
C ASN A 277 0.64 7.88 2.70
N ARG A 278 -0.61 7.95 2.25
CA ARG A 278 -1.32 9.23 2.07
C ARG A 278 -1.41 10.06 3.36
N LEU A 279 -1.39 9.43 4.53
CA LEU A 279 -1.53 10.08 5.83
C LEU A 279 -0.27 10.92 6.17
N PRO A 280 0.94 10.33 6.25
CA PRO A 280 2.17 11.11 6.43
C PRO A 280 2.45 12.07 5.28
N VAL A 281 2.17 11.69 4.03
CA VAL A 281 2.37 12.62 2.91
C VAL A 281 1.44 13.83 3.02
N GLY A 282 0.16 13.63 3.35
CA GLY A 282 -0.81 14.70 3.52
C GLY A 282 -0.40 15.68 4.63
N TYR A 283 0.05 15.17 5.78
CA TYR A 283 0.54 15.97 6.89
C TYR A 283 1.75 16.82 6.51
N PHE A 284 2.80 16.20 5.95
CA PHE A 284 4.01 16.93 5.59
C PHE A 284 3.81 17.86 4.40
N ASN A 285 2.87 17.56 3.49
CA ASN A 285 2.50 18.52 2.46
C ASN A 285 1.78 19.74 3.07
N ALA A 286 0.87 19.55 4.04
CA ALA A 286 0.25 20.68 4.75
C ALA A 286 1.31 21.55 5.44
N MET A 287 2.26 20.92 6.16
CA MET A 287 3.40 21.60 6.80
C MET A 287 4.24 22.39 5.79
N ARG A 288 4.50 21.80 4.63
CA ARG A 288 5.28 22.41 3.55
C ARG A 288 4.66 23.73 3.09
N PHE A 289 3.33 23.77 2.92
CA PHE A 289 2.62 25.01 2.58
C PHE A 289 2.50 25.97 3.78
N ALA A 290 2.19 25.45 4.98
CA ALA A 290 2.02 26.24 6.20
C ALA A 290 3.31 26.95 6.64
N THR A 291 4.46 26.46 6.21
CA THR A 291 5.78 27.06 6.48
C THR A 291 6.31 27.90 5.32
N GLY A 292 5.56 28.01 4.22
CA GLY A 292 6.00 28.70 3.00
C GLY A 292 7.21 28.01 2.36
N GLY A 293 7.31 26.68 2.47
CA GLY A 293 8.38 25.87 1.89
C GLY A 293 9.65 25.79 2.73
N LYS A 294 9.68 26.40 3.93
CA LYS A 294 10.85 26.36 4.84
C LYS A 294 11.10 24.97 5.40
N ILE A 295 10.05 24.17 5.58
CA ILE A 295 10.12 22.77 5.99
C ILE A 295 9.54 21.93 4.86
N ASP A 296 10.37 21.17 4.15
CA ASP A 296 9.94 20.29 3.06
C ASP A 296 10.38 18.84 3.32
N ARG A 297 9.66 18.19 4.24
CA ARG A 297 9.96 16.80 4.63
C ARG A 297 9.70 15.79 3.51
N LEU A 298 8.89 16.15 2.50
CA LEU A 298 8.58 15.28 1.35
C LEU A 298 9.74 15.19 0.35
N GLY A 299 10.66 16.15 0.37
CA GLY A 299 11.93 16.10 -0.36
C GLY A 299 12.99 15.19 0.25
N GLU A 300 12.68 14.51 1.35
CA GLU A 300 13.62 13.73 2.15
C GLU A 300 13.16 12.28 2.33
N TRP A 301 14.12 11.38 2.59
CA TRP A 301 13.87 9.99 2.94
C TRP A 301 12.79 9.87 4.04
N PRO A 302 11.78 8.99 3.95
CA PRO A 302 11.67 7.90 2.98
C PRO A 302 10.79 8.21 1.76
N PHE A 303 10.26 9.42 1.58
CA PHE A 303 9.13 9.63 0.66
C PHE A 303 9.44 9.38 -0.82
N PRO A 304 10.53 9.90 -1.40
CA PRO A 304 10.90 9.60 -2.78
C PRO A 304 11.11 8.09 -2.99
N GLU A 305 11.85 7.45 -2.10
CA GLU A 305 12.15 6.02 -2.16
C GLU A 305 10.89 5.17 -1.98
N MET A 306 10.00 5.54 -1.07
CA MET A 306 8.70 4.89 -0.85
C MET A 306 7.85 4.95 -2.11
N CYS A 307 7.80 6.09 -2.80
CA CYS A 307 7.08 6.19 -4.06
C CYS A 307 7.71 5.31 -5.17
N ARG A 308 9.05 5.17 -5.20
CA ARG A 308 9.71 4.21 -6.11
C ARG A 308 9.39 2.75 -5.72
N TRP A 309 9.38 2.41 -4.44
CA TRP A 309 8.97 1.10 -3.94
C TRP A 309 7.53 0.76 -4.39
N VAL A 310 6.58 1.67 -4.21
CA VAL A 310 5.20 1.52 -4.72
C VAL A 310 5.15 1.41 -6.24
N MET A 311 5.95 2.20 -6.97
CA MET A 311 6.01 2.12 -8.44
C MET A 311 6.51 0.75 -8.91
N HIS A 312 7.55 0.20 -8.29
CA HIS A 312 8.03 -1.15 -8.61
C HIS A 312 7.03 -2.23 -8.24
N GLY A 313 6.28 -2.03 -7.14
CA GLY A 313 5.19 -2.90 -6.71
C GLY A 313 3.89 -2.77 -7.51
N THR A 314 3.80 -1.80 -8.42
CA THR A 314 2.64 -1.63 -9.30
C THR A 314 2.80 -2.45 -10.58
N LEU A 315 1.79 -3.28 -10.83
CA LEU A 315 1.62 -4.08 -12.03
C LEU A 315 1.03 -3.21 -13.16
N ASP A 316 1.16 -3.72 -14.37
CA ASP A 316 0.78 -3.00 -15.58
C ASP A 316 -0.71 -2.64 -15.63
N ASP A 317 -1.59 -3.43 -15.04
CA ASP A 317 -3.04 -3.22 -14.92
C ASP A 317 -3.43 -2.15 -13.88
N LYS A 318 -2.47 -1.32 -13.42
CA LYS A 318 -2.60 -0.32 -12.35
C LYS A 318 -2.86 -0.95 -10.96
N LYS A 319 -2.72 -2.26 -10.79
CA LYS A 319 -2.93 -2.91 -9.49
C LYS A 319 -1.61 -3.11 -8.78
N LEU A 320 -1.66 -3.30 -7.47
CA LEU A 320 -0.48 -3.64 -6.67
C LEU A 320 -0.26 -5.15 -6.64
N ILE A 321 1.00 -5.56 -6.43
CA ILE A 321 1.31 -6.95 -6.11
C ILE A 321 0.55 -7.35 -4.82
N PRO A 322 -0.24 -8.44 -4.85
CA PRO A 322 -1.15 -8.82 -3.77
C PRO A 322 -0.45 -9.52 -2.59
N PHE A 323 0.61 -8.91 -2.03
CA PHE A 323 1.25 -9.42 -0.80
C PHE A 323 0.49 -9.01 0.45
N GLY A 324 0.53 -9.87 1.47
CA GLY A 324 -0.18 -9.66 2.72
C GLY A 324 -1.64 -9.27 2.50
N ASP A 325 -2.13 -8.42 3.38
CA ASP A 325 -3.46 -7.86 3.24
C ASP A 325 -3.62 -7.08 1.94
N SER A 326 -4.52 -7.54 1.07
CA SER A 326 -4.66 -6.97 -0.27
C SER A 326 -6.04 -7.21 -0.87
N TRP A 327 -6.42 -6.32 -1.79
CA TRP A 327 -7.58 -6.49 -2.67
C TRP A 327 -7.06 -6.46 -4.09
N PRO A 328 -6.74 -7.63 -4.68
CA PRO A 328 -6.05 -7.69 -5.96
C PRO A 328 -6.73 -6.86 -7.06
N GLU A 329 -8.06 -6.73 -7.02
CA GLU A 329 -8.83 -5.98 -8.00
C GLU A 329 -8.88 -4.46 -7.74
N ARG A 330 -8.21 -3.93 -6.72
CA ARG A 330 -8.18 -2.50 -6.42
C ARG A 330 -7.01 -1.81 -7.13
N ASP A 331 -7.30 -0.69 -7.78
CA ASP A 331 -6.25 0.17 -8.35
C ASP A 331 -5.34 0.75 -7.27
N VAL A 332 -4.07 0.93 -7.61
CA VAL A 332 -3.10 1.64 -6.76
C VAL A 332 -3.62 3.04 -6.43
N MET A 333 -3.45 3.45 -5.17
CA MET A 333 -3.70 4.83 -4.77
C MET A 333 -2.43 5.65 -4.98
N THR A 334 -2.37 6.46 -6.05
CA THR A 334 -1.19 7.29 -6.35
C THR A 334 -1.38 8.79 -6.13
N GLY A 335 -2.54 9.25 -5.62
CA GLY A 335 -2.76 10.69 -5.38
C GLY A 335 -1.65 11.34 -4.55
N TYR A 336 -1.18 10.68 -3.49
CA TYR A 336 -0.08 11.17 -2.65
C TYR A 336 1.29 11.17 -3.36
N VAL A 337 1.49 10.32 -4.37
CA VAL A 337 2.73 10.29 -5.17
C VAL A 337 2.92 11.61 -5.91
N ALA A 338 1.84 12.24 -6.38
CA ALA A 338 1.91 13.54 -7.04
C ALA A 338 2.48 14.63 -6.10
N ALA A 339 2.15 14.60 -4.81
CA ALA A 339 2.69 15.56 -3.84
C ALA A 339 4.21 15.37 -3.65
N VAL A 340 4.67 14.11 -3.59
CA VAL A 340 6.10 13.78 -3.52
C VAL A 340 6.82 14.17 -4.81
N ALA A 341 6.19 13.92 -5.97
CA ALA A 341 6.72 14.36 -7.27
C ALA A 341 6.88 15.89 -7.34
N ALA A 342 5.87 16.64 -6.88
CA ALA A 342 5.92 18.10 -6.81
C ALA A 342 7.00 18.60 -5.85
N ALA A 343 7.16 17.97 -4.68
CA ALA A 343 8.20 18.33 -3.71
C ALA A 343 9.62 18.13 -4.26
N ASN A 344 9.82 17.05 -5.02
CA ASN A 344 11.14 16.66 -5.54
C ASN A 344 11.39 17.15 -6.99
N GLN A 345 10.39 17.78 -7.63
CA GLN A 345 10.38 18.03 -9.07
C GLN A 345 10.70 16.76 -9.89
N ASP A 346 10.21 15.60 -9.43
CA ASP A 346 10.51 14.29 -10.02
C ASP A 346 9.56 14.00 -11.22
N PRO A 347 10.05 14.04 -12.46
CA PRO A 347 9.22 13.82 -13.64
C PRO A 347 8.78 12.37 -13.81
N VAL A 348 9.50 11.39 -13.24
CA VAL A 348 9.16 9.97 -13.31
C VAL A 348 8.02 9.64 -12.36
N LEU A 349 8.04 10.17 -11.13
CA LEU A 349 6.93 10.00 -10.19
C LEU A 349 5.66 10.72 -10.68
N GLN A 350 5.82 11.88 -11.33
CA GLN A 350 4.72 12.58 -11.99
C GLN A 350 4.06 11.72 -13.09
N ASP A 351 4.89 11.11 -13.92
CA ASP A 351 4.44 10.20 -14.98
C ASP A 351 3.80 8.93 -14.43
N PHE A 352 4.36 8.35 -13.36
CA PHE A 352 3.77 7.20 -12.66
C PHE A 352 2.39 7.52 -12.10
N PHE A 353 2.21 8.67 -11.43
CA PHE A 353 0.89 9.14 -11.02
C PHE A 353 -0.06 9.24 -12.22
N LEU A 354 0.33 9.92 -13.29
CA LEU A 354 -0.53 10.09 -14.46
C LEU A 354 -0.93 8.74 -15.08
N ARG A 355 -0.02 7.77 -15.21
CA ARG A 355 -0.36 6.47 -15.83
C ARG A 355 -1.24 5.58 -14.95
N THR A 356 -1.22 5.77 -13.63
CA THR A 356 -1.85 4.84 -12.67
C THR A 356 -3.00 5.42 -11.87
N ARG A 357 -3.25 6.74 -11.96
CA ARG A 357 -4.38 7.39 -11.31
C ARG A 357 -5.71 6.70 -11.66
N SER A 358 -6.64 6.79 -10.70
CA SER A 358 -8.05 6.44 -10.93
C SER A 358 -8.66 7.40 -11.94
N ASP A 359 -9.56 6.90 -12.78
CA ASP A 359 -10.28 7.70 -13.77
C ASP A 359 -11.38 8.59 -13.15
N LYS A 360 -11.66 8.45 -11.83
CA LYS A 360 -12.58 9.32 -11.08
C LYS A 360 -11.78 10.34 -10.27
N HIS A 361 -12.00 11.62 -10.52
CA HIS A 361 -11.12 12.69 -10.02
C HIS A 361 -11.78 13.63 -9.01
N SER A 362 -12.94 13.28 -8.45
CA SER A 362 -13.76 14.28 -7.74
C SER A 362 -13.36 14.59 -6.30
N HIS A 363 -12.32 13.95 -5.76
CA HIS A 363 -11.79 14.29 -4.44
C HIS A 363 -10.81 15.46 -4.53
N PRO A 364 -11.05 16.61 -3.86
CA PRO A 364 -10.29 17.84 -4.05
C PRO A 364 -8.79 17.67 -3.79
N MET A 365 -8.41 16.88 -2.79
CA MET A 365 -6.98 16.63 -2.47
C MET A 365 -6.19 15.98 -3.61
N ASN A 366 -6.83 15.19 -4.48
CA ASN A 366 -6.12 14.55 -5.60
C ASN A 366 -5.68 15.57 -6.66
N LEU A 367 -6.39 16.69 -6.80
CA LEU A 367 -6.02 17.76 -7.72
C LEU A 367 -4.86 18.59 -7.15
N LEU A 368 -4.91 18.86 -5.84
CA LEU A 368 -3.99 19.78 -5.17
C LEU A 368 -2.59 19.21 -4.95
N PHE A 369 -2.47 17.89 -4.98
CA PHE A 369 -1.17 17.22 -4.96
C PHE A 369 -0.44 17.30 -6.31
N PHE A 370 -1.15 17.59 -7.40
CA PHE A 370 -0.56 17.62 -8.74
C PHE A 370 -0.03 19.00 -9.12
N ASP A 371 1.27 19.05 -9.45
CA ASP A 371 1.91 20.26 -9.96
C ASP A 371 2.16 20.16 -11.47
N ALA A 372 1.38 20.89 -12.29
CA ALA A 372 1.51 20.91 -13.76
C ALA A 372 2.82 21.51 -14.29
N ARG A 373 3.63 22.13 -13.41
CA ARG A 373 4.97 22.63 -13.73
C ARG A 373 5.96 21.47 -13.91
N VAL A 374 5.73 20.34 -13.24
CA VAL A 374 6.54 19.11 -13.41
C VAL A 374 6.09 18.40 -14.68
N LYS A 375 7.00 18.28 -15.67
CA LYS A 375 6.72 17.62 -16.94
C LYS A 375 7.01 16.12 -16.84
N PRO A 376 6.03 15.24 -17.11
CA PRO A 376 6.20 13.80 -16.92
C PRO A 376 7.24 13.22 -17.88
N LEU A 377 8.04 12.27 -17.38
CA LEU A 377 8.96 11.46 -18.17
C LEU A 377 8.75 9.98 -17.88
N PRO A 378 8.71 9.10 -18.90
CA PRO A 378 8.53 7.68 -18.67
C PRO A 378 9.71 7.08 -17.90
N PRO A 379 9.46 6.08 -17.04
CA PRO A 379 10.49 5.36 -16.28
C PRO A 379 11.44 4.54 -17.17
N THR A 380 11.09 4.31 -18.43
CA THR A 380 11.96 3.62 -19.39
C THR A 380 13.32 4.33 -19.51
N GLY A 381 14.38 3.58 -19.22
CA GLY A 381 15.76 4.09 -19.18
C GLY A 381 16.11 4.93 -17.93
N ARG A 382 15.19 5.04 -16.96
CA ARG A 382 15.36 5.81 -15.71
C ARG A 382 15.19 4.95 -14.46
N GLU A 383 14.28 3.99 -14.51
CA GLU A 383 14.05 3.01 -13.44
C GLU A 383 14.56 1.62 -13.84
N PRO A 384 15.12 0.85 -12.91
CA PRO A 384 15.61 -0.49 -13.20
C PRO A 384 14.45 -1.43 -13.59
N LEU A 385 14.74 -2.40 -14.44
CA LEU A 385 13.78 -3.44 -14.82
C LEU A 385 13.69 -4.56 -13.78
N ALA A 386 14.64 -4.65 -12.86
CA ALA A 386 14.61 -5.60 -11.77
C ALA A 386 15.17 -4.97 -10.49
N ILE A 387 14.52 -5.21 -9.36
CA ILE A 387 14.93 -4.69 -8.06
C ILE A 387 14.59 -5.68 -6.95
N ALA A 388 15.40 -5.71 -5.91
CA ALA A 388 15.17 -6.51 -4.71
C ALA A 388 15.34 -5.64 -3.46
N PHE A 389 14.21 -5.37 -2.82
CA PHE A 389 14.12 -4.68 -1.54
C PHE A 389 14.44 -5.66 -0.41
N LYS A 390 15.06 -5.17 0.67
CA LYS A 390 15.63 -6.04 1.72
C LYS A 390 14.92 -5.91 3.06
N ALA A 391 14.24 -4.80 3.32
CA ALA A 391 13.49 -4.62 4.55
C ALA A 391 12.10 -5.27 4.47
N HIS A 392 11.53 -5.53 5.65
CA HIS A 392 10.14 -6.00 5.83
C HIS A 392 9.84 -7.24 4.98
N GLY A 393 8.84 -7.15 4.09
CA GLY A 393 8.46 -8.24 3.17
C GLY A 393 9.57 -8.66 2.19
N GLY A 394 10.63 -7.86 2.03
CA GLY A 394 11.74 -8.19 1.13
C GLY A 394 11.26 -8.44 -0.30
N MET A 395 10.50 -7.48 -0.84
CA MET A 395 9.86 -7.53 -2.15
C MET A 395 10.89 -7.59 -3.28
N ILE A 396 10.67 -8.48 -4.22
CA ILE A 396 11.52 -8.70 -5.38
C ILE A 396 10.65 -8.58 -6.63
N VAL A 397 11.08 -7.79 -7.60
CA VAL A 397 10.35 -7.59 -8.86
C VAL A 397 11.32 -7.68 -10.03
N SER A 398 10.95 -8.41 -11.07
CA SER A 398 11.64 -8.47 -12.36
C SER A 398 10.63 -8.30 -13.49
N ARG A 399 10.69 -7.17 -14.21
CA ARG A 399 9.82 -6.83 -15.33
C ARG A 399 10.62 -6.80 -16.63
N THR A 400 9.99 -7.11 -17.76
CA THR A 400 10.66 -7.06 -19.08
C THR A 400 10.67 -5.66 -19.70
N SER A 401 9.74 -4.80 -19.28
CA SER A 401 9.64 -3.42 -19.77
C SER A 401 8.88 -2.54 -18.77
N TRP A 402 9.03 -1.23 -18.95
CA TRP A 402 8.18 -0.21 -18.35
C TRP A 402 7.13 0.35 -19.34
N ASP A 403 7.29 0.06 -20.63
CA ASP A 403 6.44 0.56 -21.71
C ASP A 403 5.35 -0.47 -22.04
N LYS A 404 4.07 -0.10 -21.90
CA LYS A 404 3.00 -0.83 -22.59
C LYS A 404 3.03 -0.55 -24.10
N PRO A 405 2.76 -1.54 -24.97
CA PRO A 405 2.42 -2.95 -24.71
C PRO A 405 3.64 -3.89 -24.63
N LYS A 406 4.88 -3.38 -24.48
CA LYS A 406 6.11 -4.16 -24.54
C LYS A 406 6.40 -4.98 -23.27
N THR A 407 5.64 -4.79 -22.20
CA THR A 407 5.76 -5.60 -20.99
C THR A 407 5.19 -7.00 -21.23
N ASN A 408 6.05 -7.94 -21.62
CA ASN A 408 5.70 -9.34 -21.77
C ASN A 408 5.47 -10.02 -20.44
N CYS A 409 6.33 -9.80 -19.44
CA CYS A 409 6.27 -10.50 -18.17
C CYS A 409 6.72 -9.61 -16.99
N ILE A 410 6.02 -9.73 -15.87
CA ILE A 410 6.45 -9.24 -14.55
C ILE A 410 6.42 -10.42 -13.60
N VAL A 411 7.58 -10.79 -13.06
CA VAL A 411 7.71 -11.79 -11.98
C VAL A 411 7.94 -11.06 -10.68
N PHE A 412 7.21 -11.46 -9.64
CA PHE A 412 7.35 -10.92 -8.31
C PHE A 412 7.50 -12.02 -7.26
N ALA A 413 8.23 -11.71 -6.20
CA ALA A 413 8.41 -12.60 -5.08
C ALA A 413 8.56 -11.82 -3.76
N LYS A 414 8.41 -12.55 -2.66
CA LYS A 414 8.54 -12.02 -1.31
C LYS A 414 9.49 -12.89 -0.51
N SER A 415 10.58 -12.31 -0.02
CA SER A 415 11.60 -13.06 0.71
C SER A 415 11.49 -12.96 2.22
N GLY A 416 10.80 -11.94 2.74
CA GLY A 416 10.69 -11.65 4.16
C GLY A 416 9.25 -11.51 4.64
N ARG A 417 9.08 -10.99 5.85
CA ARG A 417 7.81 -10.84 6.56
C ARG A 417 7.63 -9.40 7.03
N GLU A 418 6.48 -8.80 6.75
CA GLU A 418 6.11 -7.47 7.26
C GLU A 418 5.75 -7.54 8.74
N GLU A 419 5.71 -6.38 9.39
CA GLU A 419 5.40 -6.27 10.82
C GLU A 419 3.90 -6.09 11.06
N GLN A 420 3.20 -5.50 10.08
CA GLN A 420 1.77 -5.22 10.12
C GLN A 420 1.10 -5.68 8.82
N HIS A 421 -0.19 -6.02 8.89
CA HIS A 421 -0.99 -6.43 7.72
C HIS A 421 -0.37 -7.58 6.88
N GLU A 422 0.34 -8.49 7.55
CA GLU A 422 1.09 -9.61 6.95
C GLU A 422 0.23 -10.86 6.71
N HIS A 423 0.62 -11.69 5.75
CA HIS A 423 0.12 -13.06 5.60
C HIS A 423 1.21 -14.09 5.94
N ASN A 424 0.88 -15.38 5.87
CA ASN A 424 1.85 -16.48 5.90
C ASN A 424 2.37 -16.82 4.49
N ASP A 425 2.79 -15.78 3.78
CA ASP A 425 3.17 -15.76 2.36
C ASP A 425 4.69 -15.63 2.14
N VAL A 426 5.52 -15.84 3.18
CA VAL A 426 6.98 -15.77 3.03
C VAL A 426 7.44 -16.80 2.00
N GLY A 427 8.14 -16.34 0.95
CA GLY A 427 8.58 -17.17 -0.16
C GLY A 427 7.63 -17.23 -1.35
N VAL A 428 6.49 -16.51 -1.34
CA VAL A 428 5.55 -16.48 -2.46
C VAL A 428 6.23 -16.02 -3.76
N VAL A 429 5.83 -16.62 -4.87
CA VAL A 429 6.20 -16.23 -6.24
C VAL A 429 4.93 -16.12 -7.08
N GLY A 430 4.82 -15.10 -7.92
CA GLY A 430 3.74 -14.95 -8.88
C GLY A 430 4.20 -14.19 -10.11
N PHE A 431 3.36 -14.16 -11.15
CA PHE A 431 3.68 -13.42 -12.36
C PHE A 431 2.46 -12.98 -13.17
N ASN A 432 2.66 -11.86 -13.87
CA ASN A 432 1.75 -11.34 -14.88
C ASN A 432 2.38 -11.47 -16.26
N THR A 433 1.55 -11.64 -17.28
CA THR A 433 1.95 -11.74 -18.67
C THR A 433 1.01 -10.96 -19.55
N LEU A 434 1.55 -10.09 -20.41
CA LEU A 434 0.79 -9.22 -21.31
C LEU A 434 -0.36 -8.46 -20.60
N GLY A 435 -0.10 -8.01 -19.37
CA GLY A 435 -1.08 -7.31 -18.53
C GLY A 435 -2.09 -8.21 -17.81
N GLU A 436 -2.08 -9.52 -18.04
CA GLU A 436 -2.96 -10.48 -17.37
C GLU A 436 -2.25 -11.24 -16.26
N ARG A 437 -2.95 -11.52 -15.17
CA ARG A 437 -2.45 -12.31 -14.05
C ARG A 437 -2.67 -13.78 -14.35
N LEU A 438 -1.62 -14.59 -14.30
CA LEU A 438 -1.71 -16.03 -14.61
C LEU A 438 -1.52 -16.86 -13.34
N VAL A 439 -0.37 -16.71 -12.69
CA VAL A 439 -0.10 -17.29 -11.37
C VAL A 439 -0.27 -16.22 -10.31
N VAL A 440 -1.28 -16.38 -9.46
CA VAL A 440 -1.84 -15.29 -8.64
C VAL A 440 -1.61 -15.52 -7.15
N ASP A 441 -1.68 -14.44 -6.38
CA ASP A 441 -2.00 -14.51 -4.94
C ASP A 441 -3.46 -14.07 -4.75
N LEU A 442 -4.10 -14.58 -3.69
CA LEU A 442 -5.54 -14.52 -3.50
C LEU A 442 -5.99 -13.27 -2.73
N GLY A 443 -5.03 -12.57 -2.11
CA GLY A 443 -5.28 -11.42 -1.25
C GLY A 443 -6.15 -11.76 -0.06
N SER A 444 -6.94 -10.79 0.44
CA SER A 444 -7.73 -10.93 1.66
C SER A 444 -9.21 -11.25 1.39
N PRO A 445 -9.92 -11.81 2.39
CA PRO A 445 -11.37 -11.85 2.37
C PRO A 445 -11.98 -10.45 2.23
N SER A 446 -13.12 -10.36 1.55
CA SER A 446 -13.84 -9.10 1.36
C SER A 446 -14.25 -8.50 2.72
N GLY A 447 -13.95 -7.22 2.95
CA GLY A 447 -14.40 -6.45 4.13
C GLY A 447 -13.78 -6.81 5.48
N TYR A 448 -12.88 -7.80 5.54
CA TYR A 448 -12.40 -8.47 6.76
C TYR A 448 -13.51 -9.05 7.65
N PRO A 449 -13.50 -10.36 7.93
CA PRO A 449 -14.28 -10.98 9.00
C PRO A 449 -14.00 -10.35 10.36
N GLU A 450 -14.97 -10.43 11.28
CA GLU A 450 -14.86 -9.85 12.63
C GLU A 450 -13.64 -10.37 13.39
N ASP A 451 -13.42 -11.68 13.32
CA ASP A 451 -12.36 -12.43 14.00
C ASP A 451 -11.05 -12.51 13.20
N PHE A 452 -10.97 -11.83 12.05
CA PHE A 452 -9.81 -11.92 11.15
C PHE A 452 -8.51 -11.45 11.81
N PHE A 453 -8.59 -10.48 12.72
CA PHE A 453 -7.42 -9.97 13.46
C PHE A 453 -7.31 -10.56 14.88
N GLU A 454 -8.11 -11.57 15.22
CA GLU A 454 -8.12 -12.20 16.54
C GLU A 454 -7.11 -13.35 16.62
N GLY A 455 -5.89 -13.03 17.07
CA GLY A 455 -4.86 -14.03 17.37
C GLY A 455 -4.58 -14.98 16.19
N ALA A 456 -4.71 -16.29 16.43
CA ALA A 456 -4.44 -17.30 15.42
C ALA A 456 -5.60 -17.57 14.44
N THR A 457 -6.76 -16.94 14.66
CA THR A 457 -7.96 -17.12 13.82
C THR A 457 -7.72 -16.63 12.39
N ARG A 458 -6.92 -15.58 12.22
CA ARG A 458 -6.47 -15.07 10.92
C ARG A 458 -6.00 -16.19 9.98
N TRP A 459 -5.20 -17.11 10.50
CA TRP A 459 -4.56 -18.18 9.73
C TRP A 459 -5.50 -19.34 9.42
N LYS A 460 -6.78 -19.25 9.83
CA LYS A 460 -7.84 -20.18 9.43
C LYS A 460 -8.50 -19.76 8.12
N TYR A 461 -8.39 -18.49 7.76
CA TYR A 461 -8.72 -18.01 6.42
C TYR A 461 -7.60 -18.42 5.47
N TYR A 462 -7.92 -19.26 4.48
CA TYR A 462 -6.91 -19.78 3.55
C TYR A 462 -6.16 -18.64 2.84
N ASN A 463 -6.81 -17.48 2.63
CA ASN A 463 -6.24 -16.24 2.11
C ASN A 463 -4.99 -15.74 2.84
N ALA A 464 -4.95 -15.87 4.17
CA ALA A 464 -3.84 -15.40 5.00
C ALA A 464 -2.95 -16.56 5.49
N SER A 465 -3.44 -17.79 5.40
CA SER A 465 -2.71 -19.03 5.68
C SER A 465 -1.67 -19.30 4.59
N VAL A 466 -0.59 -20.02 4.93
CA VAL A 466 0.37 -20.54 3.94
C VAL A 466 -0.31 -21.34 2.83
N LYS A 467 -1.48 -21.91 3.11
CA LYS A 467 -2.29 -22.70 2.19
C LYS A 467 -2.75 -21.92 0.96
N GLY A 468 -2.98 -20.60 1.07
CA GLY A 468 -3.43 -19.75 -0.04
C GLY A 468 -2.32 -19.09 -0.84
N HIS A 469 -1.04 -19.45 -0.58
CA HIS A 469 0.10 -18.81 -1.21
C HIS A 469 0.91 -19.79 -2.06
N ASN A 470 1.58 -19.26 -3.08
CA ASN A 470 2.41 -20.05 -3.98
C ASN A 470 3.77 -20.38 -3.34
N THR A 471 3.79 -21.22 -2.31
CA THR A 471 5.00 -21.64 -1.57
C THR A 471 4.87 -23.08 -1.04
N LEU A 472 5.90 -23.60 -0.37
CA LEU A 472 5.84 -24.93 0.25
C LEU A 472 5.00 -24.89 1.54
N CYS A 473 4.16 -25.92 1.70
CA CYS A 473 3.54 -26.29 2.96
C CYS A 473 4.16 -27.60 3.46
N PHE A 474 4.34 -27.72 4.78
CA PHE A 474 4.91 -28.91 5.41
C PHE A 474 3.93 -29.48 6.43
N GLY A 475 3.29 -30.60 6.07
CA GLY A 475 2.14 -31.15 6.79
C GLY A 475 0.98 -30.15 6.83
N ASP A 476 0.28 -30.10 7.96
CA ASP A 476 -0.82 -29.14 8.20
C ASP A 476 -0.38 -27.86 8.93
N ARG A 477 0.93 -27.57 8.95
CA ARG A 477 1.49 -26.46 9.72
C ARG A 477 1.37 -25.14 8.96
N GLU A 478 1.17 -24.08 9.73
CA GLU A 478 1.37 -22.70 9.27
C GLU A 478 2.84 -22.32 9.29
N GLN A 479 3.16 -21.22 8.59
CA GLN A 479 4.37 -20.47 8.91
C GLN A 479 4.29 -19.92 10.34
N ARG A 480 5.45 -19.72 10.96
CA ARG A 480 5.59 -19.00 12.22
C ARG A 480 5.11 -17.57 12.02
N PHE A 481 4.31 -17.07 12.94
CA PHE A 481 3.76 -15.72 12.93
C PHE A 481 3.99 -15.07 14.30
N PRO A 482 4.12 -13.73 14.37
CA PRO A 482 4.29 -13.06 15.65
C PRO A 482 2.98 -13.05 16.44
N ILE A 483 3.05 -13.32 17.74
CA ILE A 483 1.91 -13.12 18.63
C ILE A 483 1.85 -11.63 18.96
N ARG A 484 0.82 -10.94 18.45
CA ARG A 484 0.65 -9.50 18.68
C ARG A 484 -0.02 -9.26 20.04
N GLN A 485 0.77 -8.81 21.02
CA GLN A 485 0.25 -8.24 22.27
C GLN A 485 0.59 -6.75 22.29
N ARG A 486 -0.37 -5.91 22.70
CA ARG A 486 -0.16 -4.44 22.76
C ARG A 486 1.00 -4.12 23.70
N GLY A 487 1.90 -3.24 23.25
CA GLY A 487 3.09 -2.84 24.01
C GLY A 487 4.29 -3.81 23.95
N GLU A 488 4.14 -4.99 23.35
CA GLU A 488 5.23 -5.96 23.22
C GLU A 488 5.98 -5.82 21.88
N PRO A 489 7.32 -5.96 21.84
CA PRO A 489 8.09 -5.94 20.60
C PRO A 489 7.68 -7.07 19.65
N ILE A 490 7.49 -6.75 18.38
CA ILE A 490 7.24 -7.74 17.33
C ILE A 490 8.58 -8.33 16.86
N HIS A 491 8.78 -9.62 17.10
CA HIS A 491 9.99 -10.36 16.70
C HIS A 491 9.90 -10.96 15.27
N SER A 492 9.33 -10.22 14.31
CA SER A 492 9.11 -10.69 12.93
C SER A 492 10.40 -11.13 12.22
N LYS A 493 11.53 -10.47 12.50
CA LYS A 493 12.83 -10.75 11.88
C LYS A 493 13.36 -12.17 12.15
N GLU A 494 13.08 -12.73 13.32
CA GLU A 494 13.55 -14.08 13.71
C GLU A 494 12.76 -15.21 13.03
N ILE A 495 11.58 -14.86 12.51
CA ILE A 495 10.63 -15.76 11.84
C ILE A 495 10.42 -15.38 10.37
N SER A 496 11.28 -14.49 9.87
CA SER A 496 11.28 -14.03 8.49
C SER A 496 12.22 -14.89 7.65
N GLY A 497 11.89 -15.05 6.37
CA GLY A 497 12.87 -15.44 5.37
C GLY A 497 13.85 -14.31 5.08
N LYS A 498 14.80 -14.57 4.19
CA LYS A 498 15.76 -13.57 3.71
C LYS A 498 16.22 -13.84 2.29
N LEU A 499 16.43 -12.77 1.52
CA LEU A 499 17.18 -12.80 0.28
C LEU A 499 18.63 -13.21 0.55
N LYS A 500 19.13 -14.22 -0.16
CA LYS A 500 20.50 -14.73 -0.02
C LYS A 500 21.39 -14.31 -1.18
N HIS A 501 20.91 -14.50 -2.40
CA HIS A 501 21.60 -14.10 -3.61
C HIS A 501 20.60 -13.36 -4.49
N TRP A 502 21.08 -12.34 -5.20
CA TRP A 502 20.32 -11.56 -6.17
C TRP A 502 21.29 -10.99 -7.17
N TRP A 503 20.95 -11.09 -8.45
CA TRP A 503 21.61 -10.32 -9.49
C TRP A 503 20.70 -10.13 -10.71
N HIS A 504 20.99 -9.10 -11.48
CA HIS A 504 20.29 -8.74 -12.70
C HIS A 504 21.31 -8.56 -13.83
N GLU A 505 21.05 -9.22 -14.96
CA GLU A 505 21.80 -9.05 -16.20
C GLU A 505 21.01 -8.15 -17.15
N PRO A 506 21.49 -6.93 -17.45
CA PRO A 506 20.85 -6.05 -18.39
C PRO A 506 20.56 -6.73 -19.73
N GLY A 507 19.30 -6.70 -20.16
CA GLY A 507 18.87 -7.28 -21.44
C GLY A 507 18.67 -8.80 -21.47
N GLN A 508 18.99 -9.53 -20.39
CA GLN A 508 18.84 -10.99 -20.36
C GLN A 508 17.83 -11.46 -19.31
N GLY A 509 17.91 -10.95 -18.08
CA GLY A 509 17.03 -11.41 -17.02
C GLY A 509 17.57 -11.21 -15.61
N THR A 510 17.10 -12.02 -14.68
CA THR A 510 17.32 -11.86 -13.24
C THR A 510 17.34 -13.21 -12.55
N ALA A 511 18.18 -13.39 -11.54
CA ALA A 511 18.16 -14.57 -10.70
C ALA A 511 18.28 -14.22 -9.22
N TRP A 512 17.58 -14.96 -8.38
CA TRP A 512 17.65 -14.81 -6.94
C TRP A 512 17.40 -16.09 -6.19
N SER A 513 17.83 -16.12 -4.93
CA SER A 513 17.45 -17.20 -4.02
C SER A 513 17.16 -16.67 -2.62
N MET A 514 16.22 -17.34 -1.96
CA MET A 514 15.68 -16.98 -0.65
C MET A 514 15.94 -18.14 0.32
N GLU A 515 16.37 -17.83 1.54
CA GLU A 515 16.38 -18.75 2.66
C GLU A 515 15.09 -18.56 3.45
N LEU A 516 14.29 -19.61 3.58
CA LEU A 516 12.91 -19.58 4.04
C LEU A 516 12.67 -20.47 5.27
N ALA A 517 13.62 -21.32 5.66
CA ALA A 517 13.46 -22.22 6.81
C ALA A 517 13.06 -21.50 8.12
N PRO A 518 13.59 -20.29 8.45
CA PRO A 518 13.21 -19.62 9.71
C PRO A 518 11.72 -19.30 9.83
N ALA A 519 11.00 -19.21 8.71
CA ALA A 519 9.55 -19.00 8.69
C ALA A 519 8.75 -20.24 9.09
N TYR A 520 9.38 -21.39 9.30
CA TYR A 520 8.71 -22.65 9.63
C TYR A 520 9.34 -23.29 10.87
N SER A 521 8.51 -23.96 11.67
CA SER A 521 8.99 -24.84 12.75
C SER A 521 9.27 -26.23 12.19
N GLY A 522 10.35 -26.91 12.62
CA GLY A 522 10.65 -28.29 12.22
C GLY A 522 11.15 -28.48 10.78
N VAL A 523 11.57 -27.39 10.14
CA VAL A 523 12.21 -27.36 8.82
C VAL A 523 13.68 -27.01 9.00
N LYS A 524 14.58 -27.90 8.57
CA LYS A 524 16.03 -27.71 8.73
C LYS A 524 16.62 -26.85 7.63
N HIS A 525 16.07 -26.96 6.43
CA HIS A 525 16.51 -26.26 5.24
C HIS A 525 15.29 -25.98 4.36
N PHE A 526 15.22 -24.77 3.82
CA PHE A 526 14.30 -24.45 2.74
C PHE A 526 14.87 -23.28 1.94
N LYS A 527 15.42 -23.57 0.76
CA LYS A 527 15.86 -22.59 -0.21
C LYS A 527 14.91 -22.58 -1.40
N ARG A 528 14.49 -21.39 -1.81
CA ARG A 528 13.76 -21.18 -3.06
C ARG A 528 14.58 -20.32 -3.99
N THR A 529 14.89 -20.83 -5.18
CA THR A 529 15.66 -20.14 -6.21
C THR A 529 14.75 -19.82 -7.39
N VAL A 530 14.78 -18.59 -7.88
CA VAL A 530 13.99 -18.14 -9.02
C VAL A 530 14.89 -17.50 -10.06
N LEU A 531 14.75 -17.94 -11.31
CA LEU A 531 15.35 -17.29 -12.47
C LEU A 531 14.21 -16.80 -13.37
N HIS A 532 14.29 -15.54 -13.79
CA HIS A 532 13.44 -14.95 -14.81
C HIS A 532 14.33 -14.52 -15.98
N MET A 533 14.31 -15.29 -17.07
CA MET A 533 14.97 -14.95 -18.32
C MET A 533 13.94 -14.36 -19.29
N TRP A 534 14.26 -13.20 -19.86
CA TRP A 534 13.35 -12.49 -20.74
C TRP A 534 13.23 -13.18 -22.10
N PRO A 535 12.06 -13.08 -22.77
CA PRO A 535 10.90 -12.25 -22.42
C PRO A 535 9.87 -12.89 -21.48
N GLY A 536 10.04 -14.14 -21.06
CA GLY A 536 8.99 -14.84 -20.31
C GLY A 536 9.31 -16.28 -19.94
N TYR A 537 10.56 -16.58 -19.59
CA TYR A 537 10.98 -17.91 -19.13
C TYR A 537 11.28 -17.84 -17.64
N ILE A 538 10.60 -18.65 -16.84
CA ILE A 538 10.69 -18.64 -15.39
C ILE A 538 11.05 -20.04 -14.91
N LEU A 539 12.02 -20.12 -14.01
CA LEU A 539 12.39 -21.33 -13.31
C LEU A 539 12.29 -21.07 -11.82
N VAL A 540 11.62 -21.98 -11.10
CA VAL A 540 11.54 -21.99 -9.64
C VAL A 540 12.05 -23.34 -9.14
N LEU A 541 13.12 -23.32 -8.35
CA LEU A 541 13.68 -24.50 -7.70
C LEU A 541 13.46 -24.38 -6.19
N ASP A 542 12.66 -25.29 -5.66
CA ASP A 542 12.42 -25.48 -4.23
C ASP A 542 13.27 -26.64 -3.73
N ASP A 543 14.12 -26.38 -2.73
CA ASP A 543 14.95 -27.38 -2.06
C ASP A 543 14.71 -27.30 -0.55
N ALA A 544 14.15 -28.35 0.04
CA ALA A 544 13.81 -28.35 1.47
C ALA A 544 14.09 -29.69 2.15
N GLU A 545 14.45 -29.62 3.44
CA GLU A 545 14.60 -30.76 4.35
C GLU A 545 13.82 -30.51 5.65
N VAL A 546 13.01 -31.50 6.02
CA VAL A 546 12.24 -31.54 7.26
C VAL A 546 12.87 -32.52 8.26
N GLU A 547 12.59 -32.33 9.56
CA GLU A 547 13.15 -33.19 10.62
C GLU A 547 12.65 -34.64 10.56
N LYS A 548 11.37 -34.81 10.20
CA LYS A 548 10.69 -36.10 10.15
C LYS A 548 10.00 -36.26 8.80
N LYS A 549 9.82 -37.50 8.35
CA LYS A 549 9.11 -37.78 7.10
C LYS A 549 7.67 -37.28 7.24
N GLU A 550 7.23 -36.44 6.31
CA GLU A 550 5.88 -35.88 6.30
C GLU A 550 5.49 -35.47 4.87
N SER A 551 4.24 -35.02 4.73
CA SER A 551 3.76 -34.43 3.48
C SER A 551 4.45 -33.10 3.23
N ILE A 552 5.03 -32.93 2.05
CA ILE A 552 5.55 -31.65 1.55
C ILE A 552 4.79 -31.32 0.27
N SER A 553 4.13 -30.16 0.24
CA SER A 553 3.31 -29.75 -0.89
C SER A 553 3.68 -28.37 -1.40
N LEU A 554 3.84 -28.23 -2.71
CA LEU A 554 3.96 -26.97 -3.43
C LEU A 554 2.61 -26.63 -4.08
N ARG A 555 2.19 -25.36 -3.98
CA ARG A 555 0.97 -24.86 -4.62
C ARG A 555 1.27 -23.79 -5.66
N TRP A 556 0.53 -23.84 -6.76
CA TRP A 556 0.47 -22.79 -7.76
C TRP A 556 -0.98 -22.41 -8.01
N HIS A 557 -1.40 -21.26 -7.50
CA HIS A 557 -2.73 -20.72 -7.69
C HIS A 557 -2.85 -20.13 -9.10
N THR A 558 -3.85 -20.60 -9.84
CA THR A 558 -4.03 -20.28 -11.25
C THR A 558 -5.30 -19.46 -11.44
N ILE A 559 -5.23 -18.46 -12.31
CA ILE A 559 -6.38 -17.59 -12.59
C ILE A 559 -7.57 -18.32 -13.19
N ASN A 560 -7.33 -19.46 -13.84
CA ASN A 560 -8.32 -20.37 -14.40
C ASN A 560 -8.23 -21.74 -13.73
N GLN A 561 -9.16 -22.64 -14.06
CA GLN A 561 -9.13 -24.04 -13.59
C GLN A 561 -8.18 -24.88 -14.44
N ALA A 562 -6.88 -24.61 -14.34
CA ALA A 562 -5.85 -25.36 -15.03
C ALA A 562 -5.74 -26.78 -14.46
N GLU A 563 -5.70 -27.79 -15.33
CA GLU A 563 -5.53 -29.19 -14.96
C GLU A 563 -4.10 -29.67 -15.33
N PRO A 564 -3.38 -30.32 -14.41
CA PRO A 564 -2.11 -30.96 -14.71
C PRO A 564 -2.31 -32.29 -15.46
N ASP A 565 -1.43 -32.59 -16.41
CA ASP A 565 -1.29 -33.92 -17.00
C ASP A 565 -0.44 -34.86 -16.12
N ALA A 566 -0.36 -36.14 -16.51
CA ALA A 566 0.39 -37.16 -15.78
C ALA A 566 1.90 -36.86 -15.72
N GLU A 567 2.40 -36.07 -16.66
CA GLU A 567 3.79 -35.63 -16.75
C GLU A 567 4.08 -34.34 -15.94
N GLY A 568 3.06 -33.80 -15.26
CA GLY A 568 3.12 -32.61 -14.42
C GLY A 568 3.03 -31.29 -15.17
N SER A 569 2.61 -31.31 -16.43
CA SER A 569 2.45 -30.12 -17.27
C SER A 569 1.03 -29.56 -17.20
N PHE A 570 0.88 -28.25 -17.31
CA PHE A 570 -0.42 -27.58 -17.28
C PHE A 570 -0.39 -26.28 -18.08
N VAL A 571 -1.58 -25.77 -18.41
CA VAL A 571 -1.73 -24.50 -19.14
C VAL A 571 -2.62 -23.56 -18.36
N VAL A 572 -2.12 -22.36 -18.12
CA VAL A 572 -2.84 -21.25 -17.50
C VAL A 572 -3.07 -20.20 -18.57
N SER A 573 -4.29 -19.69 -18.72
CA SER A 573 -4.58 -18.66 -19.71
C SER A 573 -5.68 -17.70 -19.25
N LYS A 574 -5.57 -16.47 -19.71
CA LYS A 574 -6.59 -15.43 -19.55
C LYS A 574 -6.46 -14.43 -20.71
N GLY A 575 -7.57 -14.16 -21.39
CA GLY A 575 -7.56 -13.31 -22.59
C GLY A 575 -6.58 -13.86 -23.63
N ALA A 576 -5.67 -13.01 -24.11
CA ALA A 576 -4.63 -13.39 -25.07
C ALA A 576 -3.35 -13.95 -24.41
N ALA A 577 -3.23 -13.89 -23.08
CA ALA A 577 -2.04 -14.35 -22.36
C ALA A 577 -2.16 -15.83 -21.99
N ALA A 578 -1.03 -16.55 -22.06
CA ALA A 578 -0.94 -17.92 -21.59
C ALA A 578 0.44 -18.22 -20.98
N ALA A 579 0.47 -19.18 -20.08
CA ALA A 579 1.68 -19.79 -19.55
C ALA A 579 1.56 -21.32 -19.60
N VAL A 580 2.61 -21.98 -20.07
CA VAL A 580 2.77 -23.43 -19.95
C VAL A 580 3.68 -23.71 -18.77
N GLY A 581 3.17 -24.45 -17.79
CA GLY A 581 3.89 -24.85 -16.59
C GLY A 581 4.28 -26.33 -16.63
N ARG A 582 5.38 -26.71 -15.98
CA ARG A 582 5.72 -28.10 -15.68
C ARG A 582 6.41 -28.23 -14.34
N ILE A 583 5.95 -29.18 -13.52
CA ILE A 583 6.52 -29.49 -12.19
C ILE A 583 7.24 -30.83 -12.26
N ILE A 584 8.45 -30.88 -11.71
CA ILE A 584 9.33 -32.05 -11.73
C ILE A 584 9.89 -32.24 -10.32
N ASN A 585 9.91 -33.48 -9.81
CA ASN A 585 10.64 -33.81 -8.59
C ASN A 585 12.04 -34.32 -8.95
N LEU A 586 13.07 -33.62 -8.49
CA LEU A 586 14.47 -33.96 -8.69
C LEU A 586 15.06 -34.81 -7.55
N ALA A 587 14.30 -35.01 -6.47
CA ALA A 587 14.68 -35.86 -5.35
C ALA A 587 14.02 -37.25 -5.48
N ASP A 588 14.55 -38.23 -4.74
CA ASP A 588 13.92 -39.54 -4.61
C ASP A 588 12.57 -39.42 -3.90
N GLY A 589 11.50 -39.96 -4.49
CA GLY A 589 10.16 -39.93 -3.91
C GLY A 589 9.06 -39.94 -4.98
N ASP A 590 7.83 -40.19 -4.54
CA ASP A 590 6.66 -40.03 -5.40
C ASP A 590 6.35 -38.54 -5.64
N LEU A 591 5.71 -38.25 -6.77
CA LEU A 591 5.19 -36.94 -7.11
C LEU A 591 3.73 -37.10 -7.49
N GLN A 592 2.85 -36.58 -6.65
CA GLN A 592 1.41 -36.51 -6.89
C GLN A 592 1.08 -35.09 -7.32
N ILE A 593 0.41 -34.91 -8.45
CA ILE A 593 0.04 -33.59 -8.96
C ILE A 593 -1.45 -33.60 -9.31
N GLU A 594 -2.20 -32.71 -8.67
CA GLU A 594 -3.66 -32.63 -8.82
C GLU A 594 -4.12 -31.16 -8.81
N ARG A 595 -5.27 -30.89 -9.45
CA ARG A 595 -5.97 -29.61 -9.29
C ARG A 595 -6.90 -29.67 -8.08
N HIS A 596 -6.88 -28.61 -7.29
CA HIS A 596 -7.84 -28.36 -6.22
C HIS A 596 -8.38 -26.93 -6.31
N GLN A 597 -9.26 -26.57 -5.38
CA GLN A 597 -9.76 -25.21 -5.24
C GLN A 597 -10.04 -24.86 -3.79
N HIS A 598 -9.82 -23.59 -3.44
CA HIS A 598 -10.25 -23.00 -2.19
C HIS A 598 -11.67 -22.46 -2.29
N GLY A 599 -12.36 -22.46 -1.16
CA GLY A 599 -13.64 -21.78 -0.98
C GLY A 599 -13.90 -21.56 0.51
N TYR A 600 -14.68 -20.54 0.82
CA TYR A 600 -15.06 -20.26 2.21
C TYR A 600 -16.00 -21.33 2.75
N ALA A 601 -15.74 -21.81 3.96
CA ALA A 601 -16.56 -22.77 4.67
C ALA A 601 -16.77 -22.33 6.12
N ALA A 602 -17.90 -22.72 6.73
CA ALA A 602 -18.18 -22.40 8.12
C ALA A 602 -17.10 -22.98 9.05
N PRO A 603 -16.71 -22.28 10.14
CA PRO A 603 -17.24 -20.98 10.58
C PRO A 603 -16.63 -19.75 9.87
N TYR A 604 -15.60 -19.93 9.04
CA TYR A 604 -14.81 -18.86 8.42
C TYR A 604 -15.37 -18.40 7.06
N ASN A 605 -16.68 -18.19 6.98
CA ASN A 605 -17.38 -17.83 5.75
C ASN A 605 -18.30 -16.61 5.88
N ARG A 606 -18.10 -15.79 6.93
CA ARG A 606 -18.89 -14.60 7.19
C ARG A 606 -18.00 -13.36 7.35
N ASP A 607 -18.53 -12.22 6.94
CA ASP A 607 -17.94 -10.91 7.19
C ASP A 607 -18.22 -10.44 8.63
N ARG A 608 -17.74 -9.24 8.97
CA ARG A 608 -17.96 -8.62 10.29
C ARG A 608 -19.41 -8.33 10.67
N THR A 609 -20.34 -8.42 9.72
CA THR A 609 -21.78 -8.24 9.95
C THR A 609 -22.52 -9.56 10.13
N GLY A 610 -21.80 -10.69 10.01
CA GLY A 610 -22.38 -12.03 9.96
C GLY A 610 -22.94 -12.38 8.59
N THR A 611 -22.75 -11.56 7.55
CA THR A 611 -23.19 -11.85 6.17
C THR A 611 -22.22 -12.84 5.54
N LEU A 612 -22.72 -13.77 4.70
CA LEU A 612 -21.84 -14.71 4.00
C LEU A 612 -20.89 -13.96 3.07
N LEU A 613 -19.61 -14.36 3.09
CA LEU A 613 -18.63 -13.89 2.11
C LEU A 613 -19.01 -14.38 0.71
N ASP A 614 -18.61 -13.61 -0.30
CA ASP A 614 -18.78 -13.98 -1.70
C ASP A 614 -18.20 -15.38 -1.96
N VAL A 615 -18.95 -16.19 -2.73
CA VAL A 615 -18.48 -17.53 -3.09
C VAL A 615 -17.24 -17.39 -3.96
N ARG A 616 -16.13 -17.97 -3.50
CA ARG A 616 -14.88 -18.09 -4.24
C ARG A 616 -14.57 -19.56 -4.51
N ASN A 617 -14.04 -19.83 -5.70
CA ASN A 617 -13.56 -21.14 -6.15
C ASN A 617 -12.15 -20.99 -6.70
N GLU A 618 -11.23 -20.53 -5.85
CA GLU A 618 -9.88 -20.14 -6.26
C GLU A 618 -9.05 -21.40 -6.55
N SER A 619 -8.73 -21.61 -7.83
CA SER A 619 -8.07 -22.81 -8.33
C SER A 619 -6.58 -22.83 -7.99
N PHE A 620 -6.06 -24.02 -7.71
CA PHE A 620 -4.62 -24.24 -7.60
C PHE A 620 -4.22 -25.64 -8.04
N ILE A 621 -2.98 -25.76 -8.50
CA ILE A 621 -2.31 -27.04 -8.74
C ILE A 621 -1.44 -27.33 -7.51
N GLU A 622 -1.62 -28.52 -6.93
CA GLU A 622 -0.81 -29.00 -5.82
C GLU A 622 0.13 -30.10 -6.30
N ALA A 623 1.43 -29.92 -6.08
CA ALA A 623 2.43 -30.96 -6.25
C ALA A 623 2.90 -31.44 -4.87
N LYS A 624 2.78 -32.73 -4.60
CA LYS A 624 2.90 -33.32 -3.27
C LYS A 624 3.80 -34.54 -3.27
N THR A 625 4.59 -34.68 -2.21
CA THR A 625 5.40 -35.87 -1.92
C THR A 625 5.35 -36.17 -0.42
N ASN A 626 5.57 -37.41 -0.01
CA ASN A 626 5.73 -37.78 1.40
C ASN A 626 7.17 -38.22 1.67
N ALA A 627 8.01 -37.28 2.10
CA ALA A 627 9.46 -37.47 2.16
C ALA A 627 10.10 -36.66 3.31
N LYS A 628 11.40 -36.87 3.53
CA LYS A 628 12.22 -36.00 4.39
C LYS A 628 12.84 -34.82 3.64
N ARG A 629 12.99 -34.96 2.32
CA ARG A 629 13.56 -33.95 1.43
C ARG A 629 12.67 -33.83 0.20
N CYS A 630 12.50 -32.63 -0.30
CA CYS A 630 11.91 -32.39 -1.61
C CYS A 630 12.82 -31.51 -2.45
N ARG A 631 12.84 -31.74 -3.76
CA ARG A 631 13.53 -30.88 -4.71
C ARG A 631 12.64 -30.64 -5.93
N PHE A 632 11.69 -29.71 -5.82
CA PHE A 632 10.76 -29.44 -6.90
C PHE A 632 11.32 -28.39 -7.86
N LEU A 633 11.38 -28.73 -9.14
CA LEU A 633 11.68 -27.82 -10.23
C LEU A 633 10.38 -27.49 -10.96
N THR A 634 9.96 -26.23 -10.90
CA THR A 634 8.85 -25.72 -11.72
C THR A 634 9.40 -24.84 -12.83
N LEU A 635 9.00 -25.12 -14.06
CA LEU A 635 9.35 -24.34 -15.25
C LEU A 635 8.09 -23.70 -15.83
N PHE A 636 8.18 -22.42 -16.19
CA PHE A 636 7.13 -21.71 -16.93
C PHE A 636 7.71 -21.05 -18.18
N ALA A 637 7.07 -21.24 -19.33
CA ALA A 637 7.17 -20.32 -20.45
C ALA A 637 5.86 -19.55 -20.58
N THR A 638 5.95 -18.23 -20.70
CA THR A 638 4.79 -17.34 -20.72
C THR A 638 4.85 -16.35 -21.88
N GLY A 639 3.70 -16.02 -22.45
CA GLY A 639 3.58 -15.19 -23.66
C GLY A 639 2.16 -15.09 -24.17
N ALA A 640 2.01 -14.85 -25.48
CA ALA A 640 0.71 -14.89 -26.14
C ALA A 640 0.25 -16.35 -26.28
N ALA A 641 -1.06 -16.59 -26.23
CA ALA A 641 -1.63 -17.92 -26.40
C ALA A 641 -1.21 -18.58 -27.73
N THR A 642 -1.00 -17.78 -28.77
CA THR A 642 -0.50 -18.23 -30.09
C THR A 642 0.90 -18.82 -30.04
N ASP A 643 1.73 -18.41 -29.07
CA ASP A 643 3.10 -18.89 -28.90
C ASP A 643 3.15 -20.38 -28.48
N PHE A 644 2.02 -20.92 -27.99
CA PHE A 644 1.91 -22.28 -27.46
C PHE A 644 1.01 -23.20 -28.29
N SER A 645 0.78 -22.84 -29.56
CA SER A 645 -0.03 -23.60 -30.52
C SER A 645 0.66 -24.88 -31.04
N GLY A 646 1.98 -24.99 -30.89
CA GLY A 646 2.75 -26.18 -31.25
C GLY A 646 2.52 -27.37 -30.31
N ALA A 647 2.69 -28.59 -30.83
CA ALA A 647 2.52 -29.83 -30.08
C ALA A 647 3.66 -30.09 -29.08
N GLN A 648 4.89 -29.65 -29.39
CA GLN A 648 6.05 -29.86 -28.52
C GLN A 648 6.23 -28.69 -27.57
N ARG A 649 6.04 -28.95 -26.27
CA ARG A 649 6.20 -27.93 -25.20
C ARG A 649 7.38 -28.20 -24.29
N TRP A 650 7.79 -29.46 -24.20
CA TRP A 650 8.84 -29.92 -23.29
C TRP A 650 9.67 -31.01 -23.96
N ASN A 651 10.97 -31.02 -23.67
CA ASN A 651 11.85 -32.11 -24.00
C ASN A 651 12.88 -32.29 -22.89
N GLN A 652 13.02 -33.51 -22.37
CA GLN A 652 14.10 -33.82 -21.45
C GLN A 652 15.34 -34.18 -22.27
N THR A 653 16.44 -33.49 -22.02
CA THR A 653 17.74 -33.74 -22.66
C THR A 653 18.68 -34.38 -21.64
N PRO A 654 19.78 -35.03 -22.08
CA PRO A 654 20.81 -35.51 -21.16
C PRO A 654 21.41 -34.42 -20.27
N THR A 655 21.29 -33.15 -20.68
CA THR A 655 21.92 -32.00 -20.02
C THR A 655 20.93 -31.10 -19.29
N GLY A 656 19.65 -31.49 -19.16
CA GLY A 656 18.61 -30.67 -18.51
C GLY A 656 17.26 -30.70 -19.22
N TRP A 657 16.40 -29.72 -18.96
CA TRP A 657 15.03 -29.67 -19.46
C TRP A 657 14.85 -28.52 -20.44
N THR A 658 14.52 -28.84 -21.69
CA THR A 658 14.24 -27.84 -22.71
C THR A 658 12.75 -27.57 -22.78
N PHE A 659 12.37 -26.29 -22.80
CA PHE A 659 10.98 -25.86 -22.88
C PHE A 659 10.82 -24.71 -23.86
N TYR A 660 9.67 -24.66 -24.53
CA TYR A 660 9.44 -23.83 -25.70
C TYR A 660 8.52 -22.66 -25.34
N GLY A 661 8.93 -21.46 -25.75
CA GLY A 661 8.20 -20.22 -25.50
C GLY A 661 8.33 -19.22 -26.66
N PRO A 662 8.00 -17.94 -26.42
CA PRO A 662 7.85 -16.93 -27.48
C PRO A 662 9.08 -16.74 -28.37
N ASN A 663 10.28 -16.94 -27.82
CA ASN A 663 11.56 -16.77 -28.51
C ASN A 663 12.27 -18.11 -28.77
N GLY A 664 11.50 -19.21 -28.80
CA GLY A 664 12.01 -20.56 -29.07
C GLY A 664 12.42 -21.34 -27.81
N PRO A 665 13.30 -22.34 -27.95
CA PRO A 665 13.64 -23.26 -26.86
C PRO A 665 14.59 -22.64 -25.84
N VAL A 666 14.38 -22.96 -24.57
CA VAL A 666 15.27 -22.61 -23.45
C VAL A 666 15.59 -23.87 -22.67
N THR A 667 16.84 -24.06 -22.31
CA THR A 667 17.29 -25.20 -21.51
C THR A 667 17.53 -24.80 -20.06
N ALA A 668 16.79 -25.40 -19.15
CA ALA A 668 17.00 -25.36 -17.72
C ALA A 668 18.02 -26.41 -17.28
N ARG A 669 18.97 -26.03 -16.43
CA ARG A 669 19.93 -26.94 -15.80
C ARG A 669 20.00 -26.71 -14.30
N VAL A 670 20.17 -27.81 -13.57
CA VAL A 670 20.47 -27.84 -12.14
C VAL A 670 21.65 -28.78 -11.96
N ASP A 671 22.86 -28.23 -11.89
CA ASP A 671 24.12 -28.98 -11.82
C ASP A 671 24.89 -28.58 -10.56
N GLY A 672 24.92 -29.47 -9.57
CA GLY A 672 25.47 -29.18 -8.25
C GLY A 672 24.79 -27.95 -7.63
N SER A 673 25.57 -26.89 -7.41
CA SER A 673 25.11 -25.60 -6.90
C SER A 673 24.64 -24.62 -8.00
N ILE A 674 24.85 -24.91 -9.28
CA ILE A 674 24.53 -23.98 -10.36
C ILE A 674 23.13 -24.28 -10.90
N VAL A 675 22.29 -23.24 -10.93
CA VAL A 675 20.98 -23.25 -11.60
C VAL A 675 21.04 -22.29 -12.78
N SER A 676 20.63 -22.72 -13.97
CA SER A 676 20.72 -21.87 -15.16
C SER A 676 19.57 -22.06 -16.15
N LEU A 677 19.26 -20.98 -16.87
CA LEU A 677 18.47 -20.95 -18.10
C LEU A 677 19.37 -20.48 -19.23
N THR A 678 19.40 -21.21 -20.35
CA THR A 678 20.19 -20.84 -21.52
C THR A 678 19.37 -20.98 -22.79
N ALA A 679 19.44 -19.96 -23.65
CA ALA A 679 18.83 -19.91 -24.98
C ALA A 679 19.94 -19.84 -26.05
N PRO A 680 20.43 -20.99 -26.56
CA PRO A 680 21.55 -21.02 -27.50
C PRO A 680 21.33 -20.18 -28.76
N GLN A 681 20.08 -20.08 -29.22
CA GLN A 681 19.67 -19.34 -30.42
C GLN A 681 19.76 -17.82 -30.26
N THR A 682 19.66 -17.28 -29.04
CA THR A 682 19.81 -15.84 -28.76
C THR A 682 21.12 -15.51 -28.05
N GLY A 683 21.86 -16.53 -27.60
CA GLY A 683 23.04 -16.36 -26.75
C GLY A 683 22.71 -15.92 -25.31
N GLN A 684 21.43 -15.83 -24.94
CA GLN A 684 21.04 -15.42 -23.59
C GLN A 684 21.30 -16.53 -22.58
N SER A 685 21.76 -16.13 -21.40
CA SER A 685 21.96 -17.02 -20.27
C SER A 685 21.71 -16.29 -18.96
N VAL A 686 20.93 -16.90 -18.08
CA VAL A 686 20.73 -16.45 -16.70
C VAL A 686 21.12 -17.61 -15.81
N SER A 687 22.02 -17.39 -14.85
CA SER A 687 22.47 -18.43 -13.94
C SER A 687 22.63 -17.91 -12.53
N LEU A 688 22.61 -18.80 -11.55
CA LEU A 688 22.89 -18.50 -10.16
C LEU A 688 23.69 -19.64 -9.56
N ASP A 689 24.84 -19.32 -8.98
CA ASP A 689 25.58 -20.23 -8.13
C ASP A 689 25.03 -20.14 -6.70
N LEU A 690 24.64 -21.29 -6.16
CA LEU A 690 24.01 -21.44 -4.85
C LEU A 690 25.03 -21.73 -3.74
N ALA A 691 26.31 -21.89 -4.06
CA ALA A 691 27.41 -22.17 -3.14
C ALA A 691 27.73 -21.02 -2.18
#